data_AF-A0A6C0IAT1-F1
#
_entry.id   AF-A0A6C0IAT1-F1
#
_cell.length_a   1.000
_cell.length_b   1.000
_cell.length_c   1.000
_cell.angle_alpha   90.00
_cell.angle_beta   90.00
_cell.angle_gamma   90.00
#
_symmetry.space_group_name_H-M   'P 1'
#
loop_
_entity.id
_entity.type
_entity.pdbx_description
1 polymer ?
#
loop_
_entity_poly.entity_id
_entity_poly.type
_entity_poly.pdbx_seq_one_letter_code
_entity_poly.pdbx_strand_id
1 'polypeptide(L)'
;MSAAKKVEDKYKKYELLEHILALPDTYIGSIEPQKITSYIYDEETKKMVADELTYIPGLLKIFDEVIVNAIDHCMRLRADEEKGKEDIKHVKNIKVTIDKATGRITIMNDGNGVDIKKHSSYGDLWIPELIFGELLTSTNYDKGEEKIWGGKNGYGSKLTNIFSKEFSIETIDHYTKKIYTQTFSNNMTARTIAEVKASSKVPYTQISFIPDYERFGMKNMSDDIYKLFNRRVIDACATTPKEVSVYFNGEKLMIKDFEKYCELFLDKKEQPFVYEAVGERWEVVASISSSGSFEFLSFVNGINTIKGGKHIEYITNMITKNLVDMTLSKKKKAVKAQHIKDNLFVFVKALIVNPSFDSQSKETLTTPVAKFGSKCELSEKFYDKLFKIGIVDKALSITEFYDKKKLVKTDGKKISRIIVPKLDDANLAGTKDSAACTLILTEGDSAKTMAVAGLSIIGRDKYGVFPLRGKILNVKDATLQKITDNTEITAIKKILGLEQNKKYTDLSQLRYGSIMIMTDQDHDGSHIKGLIFNIFQSMWHELYEISGFLTSMLTPIIKATNSRGNEIIEFYNMSDYERWGETDVAKNGSWKIKYYKGLGTSNDQEAKEYFKNMKKITYKYDKDADEVIDLAFNKKRADDRKEWLANYDKDNVLDYTNLEVDFKTFVDKDLIHFSNRDLQRSINHICDGLKESTRKILFACFKRKLYTNEVKVAQLSGYVSEVSAYHHGENSLQQAIVGMAQIYVGTNNINLLSPNGQFGSRCQGGQDASSARYIFTLLTKLTKLIFKEEDNNTLTYQDDDGQQIEPEFYIPVIPMILVNGGIGIGTGYSTNIPQFNPSEIIAACKFICTAIKLAGLDGDTEDGMDNIYETIDILDIDDLVPYYLGFNGTIKKSENNSYISKGIYKWIDGETLEITELPIGMWTEDYKEFLENMITNGLNNLKYIENHYTSKNVKFILHFNANVRETFEDKFEQLFKMSSSKNLSINNIHLFNKNGAIQKYDNTTEIIKEWSKTRILKYIERKAYQIKILEKDFLLLSAKIRFIIDVISGNIQIMNKKLTDIAKRLIELKYPRINTDTGANIVVAGNIDNDASDDVSSDGRDSSDATDGNKDIKDFNYLLKMPISQLTYDRKIILEKEVDALNTNLKNLRDSRIEDLWMSDLVELENAWEEHRDIVLKEYDNDRKGIIEPKKAAKKKAKK
;
A
#
# COMPACT_ATOMS: atom_id res chain seq x y z
N MET A 1 -71.02 -1.66 13.51
CA MET A 1 -70.75 -0.34 14.12
C MET A 1 -70.22 -0.58 15.53
N SER A 2 -68.92 -0.43 15.77
CA SER A 2 -68.36 -0.54 17.13
C SER A 2 -68.53 0.80 17.84
N ALA A 3 -69.16 0.80 19.01
CA ALA A 3 -69.33 1.98 19.85
C ALA A 3 -67.98 2.69 20.07
N ALA A 4 -67.95 4.01 19.89
CA ALA A 4 -66.78 4.83 20.16
C ALA A 4 -66.42 4.72 21.65
N LYS A 5 -65.24 4.15 21.95
CA LYS A 5 -64.72 4.06 23.32
C LYS A 5 -64.55 5.47 23.90
N LYS A 6 -64.96 5.67 25.16
CA LYS A 6 -64.82 6.96 25.86
C LYS A 6 -63.33 7.27 26.09
N VAL A 7 -62.98 8.55 26.25
CA VAL A 7 -61.59 9.00 26.41
C VAL A 7 -60.96 8.39 27.67
N GLU A 8 -61.77 8.22 28.72
CA GLU A 8 -61.41 7.62 30.00
C GLU A 8 -61.06 6.12 29.88
N ASP A 9 -61.61 5.41 28.88
CA ASP A 9 -61.26 4.02 28.60
C ASP A 9 -59.93 3.89 27.82
N LYS A 10 -59.46 4.98 27.20
CA LYS A 10 -58.25 5.01 26.36
C LYS A 10 -56.96 5.28 27.17
N TYR A 11 -57.04 6.04 28.26
CA TYR A 11 -55.88 6.40 29.09
C TYR A 11 -56.04 5.85 30.50
N LYS A 12 -55.26 4.82 30.85
CA LYS A 12 -55.28 4.16 32.17
C LYS A 12 -54.00 4.45 32.94
N LYS A 13 -54.12 4.67 34.25
CA LYS A 13 -53.01 4.71 35.20
C LYS A 13 -53.08 3.44 36.06
N TYR A 14 -51.98 2.71 36.16
CA TYR A 14 -51.86 1.54 37.03
C TYR A 14 -51.06 1.89 38.28
N GLU A 15 -51.43 1.31 39.42
CA GLU A 15 -50.53 1.24 40.57
C GLU A 15 -49.40 0.23 40.32
N LEU A 16 -48.25 0.35 41.00
CA LEU A 16 -47.04 -0.42 40.66
C LEU A 16 -47.28 -1.95 40.67
N LEU A 17 -47.99 -2.46 41.67
CA LEU A 17 -48.32 -3.90 41.75
C LEU A 17 -49.23 -4.34 40.59
N GLU A 18 -50.22 -3.52 40.24
CA GLU A 18 -51.12 -3.78 39.11
C GLU A 18 -50.35 -3.74 37.78
N HIS A 19 -49.40 -2.82 37.65
CA HIS A 19 -48.53 -2.70 36.49
C HIS A 19 -47.64 -3.95 36.33
N ILE A 20 -47.05 -4.46 37.42
CA ILE A 20 -46.25 -5.69 37.40
C ILE A 20 -47.09 -6.88 36.93
N LEU A 21 -48.32 -7.01 37.43
CA LEU A 21 -49.21 -8.11 37.04
C LEU A 21 -49.77 -7.94 35.62
N ALA A 22 -50.01 -6.72 35.17
CA ALA A 22 -50.55 -6.43 33.83
C ALA A 22 -49.47 -6.53 32.73
N LEU A 23 -48.22 -6.18 33.04
CA LEU A 23 -47.09 -6.12 32.11
C LEU A 23 -45.86 -6.86 32.68
N PRO A 24 -45.95 -8.19 32.89
CA PRO A 24 -44.90 -8.99 33.54
C PRO A 24 -43.57 -9.02 32.80
N ASP A 25 -43.58 -8.81 31.48
CA ASP A 25 -42.42 -8.98 30.60
C ASP A 25 -41.23 -8.09 31.00
N THR A 26 -41.49 -6.89 31.50
CA THR A 26 -40.44 -5.95 31.93
C THR A 26 -39.81 -6.31 33.28
N TYR A 27 -40.44 -7.18 34.07
CA TYR A 27 -40.02 -7.53 35.44
C TYR A 27 -39.45 -8.94 35.55
N ILE A 28 -40.18 -9.94 35.06
CA ILE A 28 -39.79 -11.36 35.14
C ILE A 28 -39.51 -11.96 33.76
N GLY A 29 -39.80 -11.24 32.68
CA GLY A 29 -39.80 -11.76 31.32
C GLY A 29 -41.15 -12.33 30.92
N SER A 30 -41.23 -12.84 29.70
CA SER A 30 -42.48 -13.34 29.11
C SER A 30 -43.12 -14.45 29.94
N ILE A 31 -44.45 -14.37 30.07
CA ILE A 31 -45.29 -15.42 30.67
C ILE A 31 -45.85 -16.38 29.61
N GLU A 32 -45.52 -16.18 28.34
CA GLU A 32 -45.92 -17.05 27.25
C GLU A 32 -44.94 -18.24 27.11
N PRO A 33 -45.43 -19.42 26.69
CA PRO A 33 -44.56 -20.55 26.37
C PRO A 33 -43.58 -20.23 25.22
N GLN A 34 -42.30 -20.51 25.44
CA GLN A 34 -41.23 -20.33 24.47
C GLN A 34 -40.44 -21.63 24.31
N LYS A 35 -39.92 -21.85 23.10
CA LYS A 35 -38.95 -22.92 22.84
C LYS A 35 -37.53 -22.42 23.11
N ILE A 36 -36.73 -23.22 23.79
CA ILE A 36 -35.30 -22.97 24.01
C ILE A 36 -34.51 -24.25 23.82
N THR A 37 -33.37 -24.16 23.13
CA THR A 37 -32.34 -25.20 23.19
C THR A 37 -31.44 -24.90 24.36
N SER A 38 -31.42 -25.78 25.36
CA SER A 38 -30.61 -25.62 26.58
C SER A 38 -29.99 -26.95 26.98
N TYR A 39 -28.95 -26.88 27.80
CA TYR A 39 -28.35 -28.06 28.39
C TYR A 39 -29.14 -28.49 29.64
N ILE A 40 -29.64 -29.71 29.65
CA ILE A 40 -30.29 -30.33 30.83
C ILE A 40 -29.36 -31.33 31.48
N TYR A 41 -29.58 -31.59 32.77
CA TYR A 41 -28.88 -32.67 33.45
C TYR A 41 -29.59 -34.00 33.19
N ASP A 42 -28.85 -34.94 32.65
CA ASP A 42 -29.30 -36.30 32.45
C ASP A 42 -28.86 -37.14 33.67
N GLU A 43 -29.84 -37.63 34.43
CA GLU A 43 -29.61 -38.39 35.67
C GLU A 43 -28.96 -39.76 35.42
N GLU A 44 -29.14 -40.35 34.23
CA GLU A 44 -28.58 -41.66 33.89
C GLU A 44 -27.08 -41.56 33.57
N THR A 45 -26.74 -40.61 32.69
CA THR A 45 -25.36 -40.39 32.24
C THR A 45 -24.55 -39.49 33.18
N LYS A 46 -25.23 -38.77 34.08
CA LYS A 46 -24.65 -37.73 34.96
C LYS A 46 -23.86 -36.67 34.19
N LYS A 47 -24.29 -36.38 32.95
CA LYS A 47 -23.72 -35.35 32.07
C LYS A 47 -24.80 -34.35 31.67
N MET A 48 -24.37 -33.24 31.08
CA MET A 48 -25.28 -32.25 30.55
C MET A 48 -25.44 -32.47 29.05
N VAL A 49 -26.69 -32.55 28.61
CA VAL A 49 -27.05 -32.85 27.22
C VAL A 49 -27.94 -31.74 26.67
N ALA A 50 -27.75 -31.37 25.41
CA ALA A 50 -28.58 -30.38 24.77
C ALA A 50 -29.97 -30.97 24.47
N ASP A 51 -31.04 -30.27 24.86
CA ASP A 51 -32.43 -30.66 24.63
C ASP A 51 -33.25 -29.43 24.18
N GLU A 52 -34.30 -29.64 23.38
CA GLU A 52 -35.24 -28.59 23.01
C GLU A 52 -36.44 -28.63 23.96
N LEU A 53 -36.62 -27.57 24.75
CA LEU A 53 -37.59 -27.51 25.82
C LEU A 53 -38.63 -26.42 25.55
N THR A 54 -39.87 -26.65 25.99
CA THR A 54 -40.89 -25.61 26.07
C THR A 54 -40.99 -25.10 27.51
N TYR A 55 -40.63 -23.85 27.72
CA TYR A 55 -40.59 -23.24 29.04
C TYR A 55 -41.23 -21.86 29.07
N ILE A 56 -41.49 -21.36 30.27
CA ILE A 56 -41.99 -20.00 30.47
C ILE A 56 -40.89 -19.19 31.16
N PRO A 57 -40.29 -18.19 30.49
CA PRO A 57 -39.19 -17.41 31.04
C PRO A 57 -39.50 -16.78 32.40
N GLY A 58 -40.69 -16.20 32.56
CA GLY A 58 -41.15 -15.61 33.81
C GLY A 58 -41.15 -16.60 34.98
N LEU A 59 -41.55 -17.85 34.73
CA LEU A 59 -41.58 -18.91 35.74
C LEU A 59 -40.16 -19.34 36.15
N LEU A 60 -39.25 -19.48 35.17
CA LEU A 60 -37.84 -19.75 35.45
C LEU A 60 -37.21 -18.60 36.25
N LYS A 61 -37.59 -17.36 35.94
CA LYS A 61 -37.02 -16.18 36.57
C LYS A 61 -37.40 -16.05 38.04
N ILE A 62 -38.66 -16.29 38.40
CA ILE A 62 -39.08 -16.20 39.82
C ILE A 62 -38.42 -17.27 40.70
N PHE A 63 -38.07 -18.42 40.12
CA PHE A 63 -37.27 -19.43 40.77
C PHE A 63 -35.81 -18.99 40.94
N ASP A 64 -35.21 -18.49 39.86
CA ASP A 64 -33.83 -17.98 39.84
C ASP A 64 -33.63 -16.86 40.88
N GLU A 65 -34.57 -15.93 41.04
CA GLU A 65 -34.46 -14.85 42.03
C GLU A 65 -34.32 -15.36 43.48
N VAL A 66 -34.95 -16.48 43.84
CA VAL A 66 -34.81 -17.05 45.19
C VAL A 66 -33.48 -17.78 45.34
N ILE A 67 -33.06 -18.55 44.33
CA ILE A 67 -31.77 -19.26 44.34
C ILE A 67 -30.60 -18.25 44.38
N VAL A 68 -30.63 -17.22 43.55
CA VAL A 68 -29.61 -16.17 43.52
C VAL A 68 -29.51 -15.47 44.87
N ASN A 69 -30.63 -15.22 45.56
CA ASN A 69 -30.59 -14.65 46.91
C ASN A 69 -29.86 -15.56 47.92
N ALA A 70 -30.02 -16.88 47.83
CA ALA A 70 -29.28 -17.84 48.67
C ALA A 70 -27.77 -17.87 48.32
N ILE A 71 -27.42 -17.79 47.03
CA ILE A 71 -26.03 -17.69 46.56
C ILE A 71 -25.40 -16.37 47.03
N ASP A 72 -26.09 -15.25 46.83
CA ASP A 72 -25.68 -13.91 47.27
C ASP A 72 -25.46 -13.86 48.79
N HIS A 73 -26.22 -14.64 49.56
CA HIS A 73 -26.04 -14.73 51.01
C HIS A 73 -24.69 -15.32 51.40
N CYS A 74 -24.20 -16.30 50.63
CA CYS A 74 -22.88 -16.88 50.85
C CYS A 74 -21.78 -15.80 50.75
N MET A 75 -21.90 -14.92 49.74
CA MET A 75 -20.94 -13.83 49.51
C MET A 75 -21.09 -12.71 50.54
N ARG A 76 -22.33 -12.32 50.88
CA ARG A 76 -22.60 -11.27 51.87
C ARG A 76 -22.02 -11.59 53.24
N LEU A 77 -22.16 -12.84 53.70
CA LEU A 77 -21.61 -13.24 55.00
C LEU A 77 -20.07 -13.21 55.04
N ARG A 78 -19.40 -13.46 53.90
CA ARG A 78 -17.94 -13.32 53.80
C ARG A 78 -17.52 -11.85 53.79
N ALA A 79 -18.22 -11.02 53.02
CA ALA A 79 -17.99 -9.58 53.00
C ALA A 79 -18.24 -8.92 54.36
N ASP A 80 -19.23 -9.39 55.12
CA ASP A 80 -19.49 -8.95 56.49
C ASP A 80 -18.32 -9.31 57.43
N GLU A 81 -17.74 -10.51 57.28
CA GLU A 81 -16.56 -10.96 58.05
C GLU A 81 -15.33 -10.10 57.72
N GLU A 82 -15.09 -9.84 56.43
CA GLU A 82 -14.01 -8.95 55.96
C GLU A 82 -14.14 -7.51 56.48
N LYS A 83 -15.37 -7.06 56.75
CA LYS A 83 -15.66 -5.75 57.39
C LYS A 83 -15.55 -5.77 58.92
N GLY A 84 -15.15 -6.90 59.51
CA GLY A 84 -14.89 -7.02 60.94
C GLY A 84 -16.11 -7.36 61.79
N LYS A 85 -17.22 -7.85 61.20
CA LYS A 85 -18.38 -8.31 61.97
C LYS A 85 -18.09 -9.69 62.57
N GLU A 86 -18.21 -9.80 63.89
CA GLU A 86 -17.86 -11.01 64.64
C GLU A 86 -19.00 -12.06 64.71
N ASP A 87 -18.62 -13.30 65.03
CA ASP A 87 -19.50 -14.47 65.21
C ASP A 87 -20.48 -14.73 64.04
N ILE A 88 -19.96 -14.72 62.81
CA ILE A 88 -20.73 -15.05 61.62
C ILE A 88 -20.84 -16.56 61.43
N LYS A 89 -22.05 -17.08 61.18
CA LYS A 89 -22.25 -18.45 60.69
C LYS A 89 -22.39 -18.44 59.18
N HIS A 90 -21.33 -18.83 58.46
CA HIS A 90 -21.37 -18.96 57.01
C HIS A 90 -22.34 -20.05 56.55
N VAL A 91 -22.88 -19.87 55.35
CA VAL A 91 -23.63 -20.91 54.64
C VAL A 91 -22.71 -22.09 54.35
N LYS A 92 -23.15 -23.30 54.69
CA LYS A 92 -22.51 -24.58 54.34
C LYS A 92 -23.41 -25.45 53.47
N ASN A 93 -24.72 -25.25 53.52
CA ASN A 93 -25.70 -26.06 52.81
C ASN A 93 -26.78 -25.18 52.17
N ILE A 94 -26.99 -25.35 50.87
CA ILE A 94 -28.18 -24.87 50.16
C ILE A 94 -29.00 -26.10 49.76
N LYS A 95 -30.27 -26.15 50.16
CA LYS A 95 -31.17 -27.26 49.89
C LYS A 95 -32.35 -26.78 49.07
N VAL A 96 -32.56 -27.39 47.91
CA VAL A 96 -33.69 -27.11 47.02
C VAL A 96 -34.56 -28.36 46.96
N THR A 97 -35.83 -28.21 47.31
CA THR A 97 -36.84 -29.27 47.23
C THR A 97 -37.96 -28.82 46.30
N ILE A 98 -38.28 -29.64 45.32
CA ILE A 98 -39.34 -29.41 44.34
C ILE A 98 -40.28 -30.60 44.38
N ASP A 99 -41.49 -30.35 44.85
CA ASP A 99 -42.56 -31.34 44.87
C ASP A 99 -43.41 -31.20 43.60
N LYS A 100 -43.28 -32.16 42.68
CA LYS A 100 -44.04 -32.18 41.43
C LYS A 100 -45.55 -32.35 41.64
N ALA A 101 -45.97 -33.03 42.71
CA ALA A 101 -47.39 -33.32 42.95
C ALA A 101 -48.14 -32.08 43.41
N THR A 102 -47.55 -31.30 44.31
CA THR A 102 -48.15 -30.05 44.82
C THR A 102 -47.74 -28.81 44.00
N GLY A 103 -46.67 -28.90 43.21
CA GLY A 103 -46.09 -27.75 42.53
C GLY A 103 -45.31 -26.81 43.45
N ARG A 104 -45.07 -27.21 44.70
CA ARG A 104 -44.39 -26.40 45.73
C ARG A 104 -42.88 -26.47 45.57
N ILE A 105 -42.26 -25.30 45.71
CA ILE A 105 -40.81 -25.14 45.65
C ILE A 105 -40.32 -24.59 46.99
N THR A 106 -39.31 -25.23 47.57
CA THR A 106 -38.70 -24.82 48.84
C THR A 106 -37.19 -24.69 48.66
N ILE A 107 -36.65 -23.51 48.98
CA ILE A 107 -35.22 -23.21 48.95
C ILE A 107 -34.81 -22.78 50.36
N MET A 108 -33.85 -23.51 50.93
CA MET A 108 -33.32 -23.29 52.27
C MET A 108 -31.81 -23.12 52.22
N ASN A 109 -31.28 -22.08 52.85
CA ASN A 109 -29.85 -21.94 53.13
C ASN A 109 -29.64 -21.88 54.64
N ASP A 110 -28.61 -22.58 55.13
CA ASP A 110 -28.14 -22.39 56.50
C ASP A 110 -27.26 -21.13 56.62
N GLY A 111 -26.69 -20.90 57.80
CA GLY A 111 -25.95 -19.69 58.13
C GLY A 111 -26.84 -18.62 58.76
N ASN A 112 -26.27 -17.44 59.04
CA ASN A 112 -27.00 -16.35 59.70
C ASN A 112 -28.31 -16.05 58.93
N GLY A 113 -29.46 -16.17 59.58
CA GLY A 113 -30.74 -15.82 58.97
C GLY A 113 -30.96 -14.31 58.85
N VAL A 114 -32.12 -13.91 58.34
CA VAL A 114 -32.56 -12.50 58.31
C VAL A 114 -32.77 -11.98 59.73
N ASP A 115 -32.35 -10.74 59.99
CA ASP A 115 -32.52 -10.05 61.27
C ASP A 115 -34.00 -9.99 61.69
N ILE A 116 -34.33 -10.45 62.90
CA ILE A 116 -35.71 -10.41 63.43
C ILE A 116 -35.82 -9.22 64.38
N LYS A 117 -35.90 -8.03 63.77
CA LYS A 117 -36.08 -6.74 64.45
C LYS A 117 -37.15 -5.92 63.74
N LYS A 118 -37.76 -4.98 64.46
CA LYS A 118 -38.69 -4.01 63.88
C LYS A 118 -37.92 -2.83 63.29
N HIS A 119 -38.37 -2.30 62.15
CA HIS A 119 -37.77 -1.14 61.50
C HIS A 119 -38.51 0.15 61.88
N SER A 120 -37.87 1.02 62.65
CA SER A 120 -38.50 2.22 63.25
C SER A 120 -39.00 3.25 62.23
N SER A 121 -38.35 3.39 61.07
CA SER A 121 -38.74 4.38 60.04
C SER A 121 -39.89 3.96 59.11
N TYR A 122 -40.31 2.68 59.13
CA TYR A 122 -41.27 2.13 58.16
C TYR A 122 -42.42 1.39 58.87
N GLY A 123 -43.07 2.07 59.82
CA GLY A 123 -44.32 1.59 60.42
C GLY A 123 -44.20 0.38 61.33
N ASP A 124 -43.05 0.20 62.01
CA ASP A 124 -42.79 -0.91 62.95
C ASP A 124 -42.93 -2.33 62.36
N LEU A 125 -42.79 -2.45 61.04
CA LEU A 125 -42.74 -3.73 60.34
C LEU A 125 -41.50 -4.53 60.75
N TRP A 126 -41.63 -5.85 60.81
CA TRP A 126 -40.48 -6.74 60.96
C TRP A 126 -39.61 -6.68 59.70
N ILE A 127 -38.28 -6.73 59.83
CA ILE A 127 -37.37 -6.71 58.68
C ILE A 127 -37.71 -7.81 57.64
N PRO A 128 -38.01 -9.08 58.01
CA PRO A 128 -38.46 -10.08 57.06
C PRO A 128 -39.75 -9.68 56.31
N GLU A 129 -40.72 -9.10 57.02
CA GLU A 129 -41.96 -8.60 56.42
C GLU A 129 -41.68 -7.48 55.41
N LEU A 130 -40.79 -6.54 55.76
CA LEU A 130 -40.41 -5.43 54.91
C LEU A 130 -39.71 -5.89 53.62
N ILE A 131 -38.68 -6.75 53.73
CA ILE A 131 -37.84 -7.09 52.57
C ILE A 131 -38.45 -8.10 51.62
N PHE A 132 -39.49 -8.83 52.04
CA PHE A 132 -40.21 -9.82 51.23
C PHE A 132 -41.66 -9.43 50.89
N GLY A 133 -42.25 -8.46 51.60
CA GLY A 133 -43.63 -8.01 51.42
C GLY A 133 -43.80 -6.61 50.83
N GLU A 134 -42.76 -5.76 50.87
CA GLU A 134 -42.82 -4.39 50.32
C GLU A 134 -41.87 -4.25 49.11
N LEU A 135 -42.39 -3.73 47.99
CA LEU A 135 -41.61 -3.45 46.78
C LEU A 135 -40.56 -2.35 47.04
N LEU A 136 -39.52 -2.30 46.20
CA LEU A 136 -38.45 -1.29 46.29
C LEU A 136 -37.70 -1.31 47.63
N THR A 137 -37.61 -2.45 48.31
CA THR A 137 -36.78 -2.63 49.51
C THR A 137 -35.52 -3.43 49.17
N SER A 138 -34.34 -2.94 49.58
CA SER A 138 -33.08 -3.64 49.37
C SER A 138 -32.01 -3.15 50.34
N THR A 139 -31.13 -4.04 50.75
CA THR A 139 -29.88 -3.67 51.44
C THR A 139 -28.86 -3.04 50.49
N ASN A 140 -29.13 -3.01 49.17
CA ASN A 140 -28.12 -2.71 48.16
C ASN A 140 -28.19 -1.28 47.59
N TYR A 141 -28.96 -0.35 48.18
CA TYR A 141 -29.15 1.00 47.65
C TYR A 141 -27.98 1.98 47.86
N ASP A 142 -27.04 1.67 48.76
CA ASP A 142 -25.83 2.48 48.90
C ASP A 142 -24.95 2.37 47.65
N LYS A 143 -24.78 3.50 46.94
CA LYS A 143 -24.01 3.60 45.69
C LYS A 143 -22.50 3.75 45.94
N GLY A 144 -22.07 4.03 47.17
CA GLY A 144 -20.64 4.20 47.51
C GLY A 144 -19.90 2.88 47.71
N GLU A 145 -20.62 1.77 47.84
CA GLU A 145 -20.07 0.46 48.17
C GLU A 145 -19.82 -0.39 46.91
N GLU A 146 -18.64 -0.99 46.81
CA GLU A 146 -18.32 -1.96 45.75
C GLU A 146 -18.93 -3.33 46.07
N LYS A 147 -19.94 -3.74 45.28
CA LYS A 147 -20.68 -5.00 45.51
C LYS A 147 -20.44 -6.00 44.40
N ILE A 148 -20.22 -7.26 44.78
CA ILE A 148 -19.94 -8.40 43.88
C ILE A 148 -21.04 -9.49 43.93
N TRP A 149 -22.25 -9.14 44.37
CA TRP A 149 -23.43 -10.01 44.39
C TRP A 149 -24.51 -9.52 43.42
N GLY A 150 -25.47 -10.38 43.08
CA GLY A 150 -26.40 -10.18 41.96
C GLY A 150 -27.61 -9.26 42.24
N GLY A 151 -28.03 -9.12 43.50
CA GLY A 151 -29.16 -8.25 43.88
C GLY A 151 -28.88 -6.75 43.70
N LYS A 152 -29.72 -6.02 42.95
CA LYS A 152 -29.53 -4.57 42.69
C LYS A 152 -30.78 -3.71 42.88
N ASN A 153 -31.91 -4.15 42.34
CA ASN A 153 -33.06 -3.27 42.09
C ASN A 153 -34.19 -3.38 43.14
N GLY A 154 -34.03 -4.19 44.21
CA GLY A 154 -35.03 -4.31 45.27
C GLY A 154 -36.32 -5.05 44.89
N TYR A 155 -36.36 -5.76 43.77
CA TYR A 155 -37.53 -6.51 43.30
C TYR A 155 -37.48 -8.03 43.58
N GLY A 156 -36.30 -8.66 43.57
CA GLY A 156 -36.10 -10.11 43.40
C GLY A 156 -37.13 -11.06 44.02
N SER A 157 -37.00 -11.37 45.32
CA SER A 157 -37.90 -12.31 46.01
C SER A 157 -39.37 -11.83 46.09
N LYS A 158 -39.63 -10.53 45.94
CA LYS A 158 -41.00 -9.98 45.89
C LYS A 158 -41.67 -10.31 44.57
N LEU A 159 -40.93 -10.33 43.46
CA LEU A 159 -41.49 -10.80 42.19
C LEU A 159 -41.92 -12.26 42.32
N THR A 160 -41.14 -13.10 43.00
CA THR A 160 -41.58 -14.47 43.33
C THR A 160 -42.87 -14.47 44.15
N ASN A 161 -42.97 -13.62 45.18
CA ASN A 161 -44.18 -13.49 46.00
C ASN A 161 -45.41 -13.02 45.18
N ILE A 162 -45.25 -11.99 44.34
CA ILE A 162 -46.30 -11.46 43.47
C ILE A 162 -46.80 -12.51 42.47
N PHE A 163 -45.92 -13.34 41.93
CA PHE A 163 -46.29 -14.41 40.99
C PHE A 163 -46.54 -15.77 41.66
N SER A 164 -46.83 -15.77 42.97
CA SER A 164 -47.18 -16.98 43.72
C SER A 164 -48.60 -16.91 44.31
N LYS A 165 -49.28 -18.06 44.36
CA LYS A 165 -50.53 -18.23 45.12
C LYS A 165 -50.27 -18.23 46.62
N GLU A 166 -49.16 -18.84 47.03
CA GLU A 166 -48.67 -18.88 48.41
C GLU A 166 -47.16 -18.62 48.42
N PHE A 167 -46.69 -17.78 49.34
CA PHE A 167 -45.27 -17.52 49.58
C PHE A 167 -45.02 -17.43 51.08
N SER A 168 -44.20 -18.33 51.61
CA SER A 168 -43.93 -18.46 53.04
C SER A 168 -42.44 -18.25 53.33
N ILE A 169 -42.18 -17.56 54.44
CA ILE A 169 -40.84 -17.25 54.94
C ILE A 169 -40.72 -17.88 56.31
N GLU A 170 -39.64 -18.62 56.53
CA GLU A 170 -39.22 -19.08 57.83
C GLU A 170 -37.73 -18.77 58.01
N THR A 171 -37.37 -18.03 59.04
CA THR A 171 -35.97 -17.64 59.28
C THR A 171 -35.64 -17.64 60.75
N ILE A 172 -34.40 -18.02 61.08
CA ILE A 172 -33.86 -17.99 62.43
C ILE A 172 -32.70 -17.02 62.48
N ASP A 173 -32.87 -15.97 63.29
CA ASP A 173 -31.84 -14.95 63.50
C ASP A 173 -30.78 -15.48 64.47
N HIS A 174 -29.52 -15.46 64.01
CA HIS A 174 -28.38 -15.94 64.79
C HIS A 174 -28.14 -15.12 66.06
N TYR A 175 -28.38 -13.82 66.03
CA TYR A 175 -28.08 -12.93 67.15
C TYR A 175 -29.24 -12.86 68.15
N THR A 176 -30.48 -12.72 67.65
CA THR A 176 -31.64 -12.61 68.56
C THR A 176 -32.17 -13.97 69.04
N LYS A 177 -31.72 -15.08 68.43
CA LYS A 177 -32.19 -16.46 68.71
C LYS A 177 -33.72 -16.58 68.63
N LYS A 178 -34.32 -15.85 67.70
CA LYS A 178 -35.75 -15.91 67.41
C LYS A 178 -35.97 -16.66 66.10
N ILE A 179 -37.12 -17.33 65.99
CA ILE A 179 -37.67 -17.82 64.73
C ILE A 179 -38.83 -16.92 64.33
N TYR A 180 -38.86 -16.59 63.04
CA TYR A 180 -39.90 -15.81 62.41
C TYR A 180 -40.57 -16.65 61.34
N THR A 181 -41.91 -16.70 61.34
CA THR A 181 -42.70 -17.29 60.25
C THR A 181 -43.79 -16.34 59.78
N GLN A 182 -43.95 -16.22 58.46
CA GLN A 182 -45.04 -15.45 57.85
C GLN A 182 -45.39 -16.04 56.48
N THR A 183 -46.68 -16.05 56.15
CA THR A 183 -47.18 -16.47 54.83
C THR A 183 -47.93 -15.36 54.15
N PHE A 184 -47.62 -15.14 52.87
CA PHE A 184 -48.30 -14.28 51.93
C PHE A 184 -49.13 -15.13 50.97
N SER A 185 -50.25 -14.59 50.52
CA SER A 185 -51.17 -15.24 49.59
C SER A 185 -51.76 -14.23 48.61
N ASN A 186 -52.38 -14.75 47.54
CA ASN A 186 -53.05 -13.96 46.52
C ASN A 186 -52.13 -12.89 45.90
N ASN A 187 -51.00 -13.30 45.32
CA ASN A 187 -50.08 -12.41 44.61
C ASN A 187 -49.56 -11.25 45.49
N MET A 188 -49.18 -11.56 46.74
CA MET A 188 -48.68 -10.61 47.77
C MET A 188 -49.73 -9.64 48.34
N THR A 189 -51.02 -9.73 47.96
CA THR A 189 -52.07 -8.80 48.44
C THR A 189 -52.61 -9.15 49.83
N ALA A 190 -52.42 -10.37 50.31
CA ALA A 190 -52.82 -10.81 51.64
C ALA A 190 -51.64 -11.44 52.40
N ARG A 191 -51.57 -11.23 53.71
CA ARG A 191 -50.53 -11.81 54.58
C ARG A 191 -51.04 -12.19 55.96
N THR A 192 -50.45 -13.23 56.55
CA THR A 192 -50.69 -13.61 57.94
C THR A 192 -49.99 -12.65 58.90
N ILE A 193 -50.44 -12.62 60.16
CA ILE A 193 -49.65 -12.00 61.24
C ILE A 193 -48.35 -12.79 61.39
N ALA A 194 -47.24 -12.07 61.53
CA ALA A 194 -45.93 -12.66 61.76
C ALA A 194 -45.89 -13.39 63.12
N GLU A 195 -45.52 -14.68 63.11
CA GLU A 195 -45.30 -15.44 64.34
C GLU A 195 -43.81 -15.40 64.70
N VAL A 196 -43.50 -14.81 65.87
CA VAL A 196 -42.13 -14.67 66.37
C VAL A 196 -41.98 -15.38 67.72
N LYS A 197 -41.13 -16.40 67.78
CA LYS A 197 -40.87 -17.22 68.97
C LYS A 197 -39.38 -17.30 69.27
N ALA A 198 -39.00 -17.63 70.51
CA ALA A 198 -37.62 -18.00 70.83
C ALA A 198 -37.28 -19.36 70.18
N SER A 199 -36.04 -19.53 69.72
CA SER A 199 -35.57 -20.76 69.08
C SER A 199 -34.11 -21.04 69.42
N SER A 200 -33.82 -22.29 69.77
CA SER A 200 -32.46 -22.82 69.99
C SER A 200 -31.90 -23.59 68.77
N LYS A 201 -32.67 -23.66 67.67
CA LYS A 201 -32.23 -24.33 66.43
C LYS A 201 -31.11 -23.54 65.75
N VAL A 202 -30.36 -24.24 64.90
CA VAL A 202 -29.31 -23.63 64.06
C VAL A 202 -29.94 -22.58 63.13
N PRO A 203 -29.29 -21.41 62.91
CA PRO A 203 -29.77 -20.38 62.00
C PRO A 203 -29.93 -20.88 60.55
N TYR A 204 -31.03 -20.47 59.91
CA TYR A 204 -31.30 -20.68 58.48
C TYR A 204 -32.30 -19.65 57.97
N THR A 205 -32.43 -19.57 56.64
CA THR A 205 -33.55 -18.92 55.95
C THR A 205 -34.14 -19.92 54.96
N GLN A 206 -35.46 -20.07 55.01
CA GLN A 206 -36.24 -20.94 54.14
C GLN A 206 -37.36 -20.13 53.48
N ILE A 207 -37.40 -20.20 52.16
CA ILE A 207 -38.45 -19.63 51.33
C ILE A 207 -39.18 -20.79 50.67
N SER A 208 -40.48 -20.91 50.91
CA SER A 208 -41.33 -21.88 50.19
C SER A 208 -42.47 -21.19 49.49
N PHE A 209 -42.68 -21.51 48.22
CA PHE A 209 -43.70 -20.86 47.41
C PHE A 209 -44.37 -21.84 46.44
N ILE A 210 -45.62 -21.52 46.10
CA ILE A 210 -46.39 -22.20 45.05
C ILE A 210 -46.64 -21.15 43.97
N PRO A 211 -45.95 -21.24 42.80
CA PRO A 211 -46.20 -20.35 41.68
C PRO A 211 -47.69 -20.29 41.33
N ASP A 212 -48.15 -19.12 40.90
CA ASP A 212 -49.49 -18.95 40.36
C ASP A 212 -49.53 -19.50 38.92
N TYR A 213 -49.49 -20.82 38.79
CA TYR A 213 -49.41 -21.52 37.49
C TYR A 213 -50.49 -21.05 36.51
N GLU A 214 -51.68 -20.72 36.98
CA GLU A 214 -52.77 -20.20 36.14
C GLU A 214 -52.40 -18.90 35.44
N ARG A 215 -51.67 -17.99 36.11
CA ARG A 215 -51.16 -16.75 35.49
C ARG A 215 -50.10 -17.00 34.43
N PHE A 216 -49.40 -18.13 34.52
CA PHE A 216 -48.47 -18.60 33.50
C PHE A 216 -49.17 -19.47 32.44
N GLY A 217 -50.51 -19.55 32.42
CA GLY A 217 -51.23 -20.40 31.47
C GLY A 217 -51.01 -21.91 31.69
N MET A 218 -50.56 -22.31 32.87
CA MET A 218 -50.27 -23.69 33.26
C MET A 218 -51.27 -24.19 34.31
N LYS A 219 -51.59 -25.49 34.30
CA LYS A 219 -52.38 -26.12 35.39
C LYS A 219 -51.50 -26.53 36.57
N ASN A 220 -50.29 -27.01 36.26
CA ASN A 220 -49.29 -27.53 37.18
C ASN A 220 -47.90 -27.42 36.53
N MET A 221 -46.86 -27.78 37.27
CA MET A 221 -45.47 -27.80 36.77
C MET A 221 -45.29 -28.82 35.64
N SER A 222 -44.69 -28.40 34.51
CA SER A 222 -44.32 -29.30 33.42
C SER A 222 -43.00 -30.03 33.68
N ASP A 223 -42.74 -31.11 32.96
CA ASP A 223 -41.45 -31.80 33.06
C ASP A 223 -40.29 -30.95 32.51
N ASP A 224 -40.53 -30.16 31.45
CA ASP A 224 -39.52 -29.26 30.88
C ASP A 224 -39.07 -28.17 31.87
N ILE A 225 -40.00 -27.54 32.59
CA ILE A 225 -39.62 -26.54 33.60
C ILE A 225 -38.91 -27.20 34.79
N TYR A 226 -39.31 -28.42 35.17
CA TYR A 226 -38.63 -29.18 36.21
C TYR A 226 -37.17 -29.50 35.83
N LYS A 227 -36.92 -29.92 34.58
CA LYS A 227 -35.57 -30.13 34.06
C LYS A 227 -34.73 -28.85 34.13
N LEU A 228 -35.31 -27.70 33.77
CA LEU A 228 -34.65 -26.39 33.87
C LEU A 228 -34.38 -25.97 35.31
N PHE A 229 -35.30 -26.24 36.24
CA PHE A 229 -35.06 -26.01 37.66
C PHE A 229 -33.93 -26.88 38.20
N ASN A 230 -33.94 -28.18 37.92
CA ASN A 230 -32.84 -29.09 38.30
C ASN A 230 -31.50 -28.57 37.75
N ARG A 231 -31.48 -28.24 36.46
CA ARG A 231 -30.31 -27.63 35.80
C ARG A 231 -29.82 -26.38 36.53
N ARG A 232 -30.72 -25.46 36.89
CA ARG A 232 -30.35 -24.22 37.57
C ARG A 232 -29.85 -24.44 39.01
N VAL A 233 -30.29 -25.50 39.69
CA VAL A 233 -29.73 -25.93 40.98
C VAL A 233 -28.31 -26.46 40.80
N ILE A 234 -28.05 -27.19 39.71
CA ILE A 234 -26.69 -27.63 39.37
C ILE A 234 -25.78 -26.43 39.05
N ASP A 235 -26.27 -25.42 38.34
CA ASP A 235 -25.56 -24.15 38.12
C ASP A 235 -25.19 -23.44 39.46
N ALA A 236 -25.98 -23.64 40.53
CA ALA A 236 -25.65 -23.10 41.85
C ALA A 236 -24.39 -23.74 42.45
N CYS A 237 -24.06 -24.99 42.11
CA CYS A 237 -22.80 -25.63 42.51
C CYS A 237 -21.58 -24.92 41.88
N ALA A 238 -21.73 -24.37 40.68
CA ALA A 238 -20.67 -23.68 39.96
C ALA A 238 -20.37 -22.29 40.54
N THR A 239 -21.40 -21.66 41.10
CA THR A 239 -21.41 -20.25 41.50
C THR A 239 -21.33 -20.03 43.01
N THR A 240 -21.44 -21.09 43.80
CA THR A 240 -21.19 -21.06 45.24
C THR A 240 -19.72 -21.33 45.57
N PRO A 241 -19.24 -20.93 46.76
CA PRO A 241 -17.92 -21.31 47.22
C PRO A 241 -17.76 -22.82 47.38
N LYS A 242 -16.51 -23.32 47.27
CA LYS A 242 -16.19 -24.76 47.31
C LYS A 242 -16.60 -25.44 48.62
N GLU A 243 -16.76 -24.68 49.70
CA GLU A 243 -17.17 -25.17 51.02
C GLU A 243 -18.69 -25.39 51.14
N VAL A 244 -19.47 -24.85 50.21
CA VAL A 244 -20.94 -24.95 50.21
C VAL A 244 -21.39 -26.20 49.47
N SER A 245 -22.20 -27.03 50.14
CA SER A 245 -22.83 -28.21 49.54
C SER A 245 -24.25 -27.87 49.07
N VAL A 246 -24.56 -28.15 47.81
CA VAL A 246 -25.91 -27.98 47.25
C VAL A 246 -26.62 -29.33 47.23
N TYR A 247 -27.90 -29.34 47.62
CA TYR A 247 -28.77 -30.51 47.63
C TYR A 247 -29.99 -30.27 46.75
N PHE A 248 -30.39 -31.29 45.99
CA PHE A 248 -31.61 -31.29 45.20
C PHE A 248 -32.48 -32.47 45.62
N ASN A 249 -33.72 -32.22 46.05
CA ASN A 249 -34.68 -33.24 46.53
C ASN A 249 -34.09 -34.21 47.58
N GLY A 250 -33.22 -33.69 48.45
CA GLY A 250 -32.57 -34.46 49.53
C GLY A 250 -31.23 -35.10 49.14
N GLU A 251 -30.90 -35.18 47.86
CA GLU A 251 -29.64 -35.72 47.37
C GLU A 251 -28.55 -34.65 47.29
N LYS A 252 -27.33 -35.01 47.70
CA LYS A 252 -26.17 -34.11 47.63
C LYS A 252 -25.56 -34.12 46.23
N LEU A 253 -25.46 -32.96 45.60
CA LEU A 253 -24.81 -32.83 44.29
C LEU A 253 -23.28 -32.90 44.45
N MET A 254 -22.62 -33.78 43.69
CA MET A 254 -21.20 -34.09 43.81
C MET A 254 -20.30 -33.18 42.94
N ILE A 255 -20.66 -31.91 42.82
CA ILE A 255 -19.96 -30.90 42.02
C ILE A 255 -19.31 -29.90 42.98
N LYS A 256 -17.97 -29.90 43.05
CA LYS A 256 -17.23 -29.15 44.08
C LYS A 256 -16.72 -27.78 43.64
N ASP A 257 -16.52 -27.58 42.34
CA ASP A 257 -15.98 -26.33 41.79
C ASP A 257 -16.38 -26.14 40.33
N PHE A 258 -15.97 -24.99 39.78
CA PHE A 258 -16.30 -24.57 38.43
C PHE A 258 -15.69 -25.51 37.37
N GLU A 259 -14.48 -26.04 37.59
CA GLU A 259 -13.85 -27.00 36.69
C GLU A 259 -14.69 -28.28 36.60
N LYS A 260 -15.09 -28.87 37.74
CA LYS A 260 -15.94 -30.06 37.77
C LYS A 260 -17.32 -29.83 37.18
N TYR A 261 -17.86 -28.63 37.32
CA TYR A 261 -19.09 -28.24 36.64
C TYR A 261 -18.91 -28.25 35.11
N CYS A 262 -17.83 -27.66 34.58
CA CYS A 262 -17.57 -27.62 33.13
C CYS A 262 -17.32 -29.03 32.54
N GLU A 263 -16.76 -29.95 33.32
CA GLU A 263 -16.59 -31.36 32.93
C GLU A 263 -17.92 -32.07 32.60
N LEU A 264 -19.06 -31.58 33.10
CA LEU A 264 -20.36 -32.16 32.81
C LEU A 264 -20.80 -31.89 31.35
N PHE A 265 -20.24 -30.87 30.70
CA PHE A 265 -20.58 -30.45 29.33
C PHE A 265 -19.62 -30.99 28.28
N LEU A 266 -18.41 -31.33 28.71
CA LEU A 266 -17.29 -31.61 27.82
C LEU A 266 -16.96 -33.09 27.85
N ASP A 267 -16.85 -33.70 26.67
CA ASP A 267 -16.23 -35.02 26.59
C ASP A 267 -14.71 -34.86 26.60
N LYS A 268 -14.03 -35.31 27.67
CA LYS A 268 -12.56 -35.15 27.80
C LYS A 268 -11.76 -35.75 26.64
N LYS A 269 -12.30 -36.75 25.92
CA LYS A 269 -11.61 -37.37 24.79
C LYS A 269 -11.78 -36.55 23.51
N GLU A 270 -12.99 -36.05 23.24
CA GLU A 270 -13.30 -35.33 22.00
C GLU A 270 -13.09 -33.81 22.12
N GLN A 271 -13.28 -33.27 23.32
CA GLN A 271 -13.18 -31.86 23.66
C GLN A 271 -12.24 -31.64 24.85
N PRO A 272 -10.92 -31.90 24.68
CA PRO A 272 -9.97 -31.60 25.73
C PRO A 272 -9.96 -30.09 26.01
N PHE A 273 -9.86 -29.72 27.28
CA PHE A 273 -10.02 -28.34 27.73
C PHE A 273 -8.87 -27.88 28.60
N VAL A 274 -8.78 -26.56 28.75
CA VAL A 274 -7.84 -25.91 29.68
C VAL A 274 -8.64 -25.10 30.69
N TYR A 275 -8.37 -25.31 31.96
CA TYR A 275 -8.91 -24.53 33.07
C TYR A 275 -7.82 -23.63 33.66
N GLU A 276 -8.19 -22.39 33.98
CA GLU A 276 -7.37 -21.48 34.79
C GLU A 276 -8.26 -20.60 35.69
N ALA A 277 -7.90 -20.55 36.97
CA ALA A 277 -8.42 -19.55 37.91
C ALA A 277 -7.44 -18.38 37.97
N VAL A 278 -7.92 -17.18 37.65
CA VAL A 278 -7.14 -15.94 37.59
C VAL A 278 -7.53 -15.06 38.77
N GLY A 279 -6.73 -15.12 39.82
CA GLY A 279 -7.06 -14.49 41.11
C GLY A 279 -8.34 -15.09 41.71
N GLU A 280 -9.06 -14.29 42.50
CA GLU A 280 -10.29 -14.72 43.18
C GLU A 280 -11.56 -14.41 42.39
N ARG A 281 -11.45 -13.62 41.31
CA ARG A 281 -12.61 -13.05 40.59
C ARG A 281 -12.89 -13.67 39.23
N TRP A 282 -11.99 -14.47 38.67
CA TRP A 282 -12.14 -15.05 37.34
C TRP A 282 -11.79 -16.53 37.32
N GLU A 283 -12.65 -17.34 36.74
CA GLU A 283 -12.35 -18.73 36.37
C GLU A 283 -12.74 -18.93 34.90
N VAL A 284 -11.81 -19.44 34.09
CA VAL A 284 -11.99 -19.60 32.64
C VAL A 284 -11.68 -21.03 32.25
N VAL A 285 -12.59 -21.65 31.48
CA VAL A 285 -12.34 -22.90 30.76
C VAL A 285 -12.44 -22.63 29.26
N ALA A 286 -11.47 -23.10 28.48
CA ALA A 286 -11.54 -23.06 27.03
C ALA A 286 -11.34 -24.45 26.43
N SER A 287 -12.20 -24.81 25.47
CA SER A 287 -12.17 -26.07 24.75
C SER A 287 -12.50 -25.85 23.26
N ILE A 288 -12.39 -26.90 22.48
CA ILE A 288 -12.84 -26.92 21.08
C ILE A 288 -14.37 -27.08 21.02
N SER A 289 -15.03 -26.27 20.19
CA SER A 289 -16.47 -26.43 19.93
C SER A 289 -16.73 -27.72 19.14
N SER A 290 -17.75 -28.47 19.56
CA SER A 290 -18.25 -29.68 18.89
C SER A 290 -19.15 -29.31 17.71
N SER A 291 -19.94 -28.24 17.82
CA SER A 291 -20.83 -27.78 16.75
C SER A 291 -20.10 -27.08 15.59
N GLY A 292 -18.87 -26.62 15.81
CA GLY A 292 -18.14 -25.81 14.82
C GLY A 292 -18.64 -24.36 14.75
N SER A 293 -19.32 -23.89 15.80
CA SER A 293 -19.68 -22.50 16.02
C SER A 293 -19.14 -22.02 17.37
N PHE A 294 -19.01 -20.71 17.55
CA PHE A 294 -18.65 -20.18 18.87
C PHE A 294 -19.72 -20.55 19.92
N GLU A 295 -19.29 -21.20 21.00
CA GLU A 295 -20.15 -21.61 22.12
C GLU A 295 -19.63 -20.97 23.41
N PHE A 296 -20.52 -20.62 24.33
CA PHE A 296 -20.10 -20.15 25.64
C PHE A 296 -21.14 -20.46 26.74
N LEU A 297 -20.66 -20.46 27.98
CA LEU A 297 -21.48 -20.50 29.18
C LEU A 297 -20.87 -19.58 30.22
N SER A 298 -21.65 -18.69 30.82
CA SER A 298 -21.07 -17.74 31.78
C SER A 298 -21.92 -17.35 32.97
N PHE A 299 -21.24 -17.09 34.07
CA PHE A 299 -21.82 -16.57 35.30
C PHE A 299 -21.17 -15.26 35.71
N VAL A 300 -22.00 -14.26 36.03
CA VAL A 300 -21.56 -13.01 36.64
C VAL A 300 -22.25 -12.87 37.99
N ASN A 301 -21.49 -12.89 39.09
CA ASN A 301 -22.02 -12.77 40.45
C ASN A 301 -23.17 -13.77 40.74
N GLY A 302 -23.04 -15.02 40.29
CA GLY A 302 -24.06 -16.06 40.48
C GLY A 302 -25.25 -16.03 39.51
N ILE A 303 -25.30 -15.03 38.62
CA ILE A 303 -26.32 -14.90 37.57
C ILE A 303 -25.83 -15.56 36.29
N ASN A 304 -26.65 -16.43 35.70
CA ASN A 304 -26.36 -17.03 34.39
C ASN A 304 -26.61 -16.01 33.27
N THR A 305 -25.54 -15.62 32.57
CA THR A 305 -25.58 -14.67 31.46
C THR A 305 -25.73 -15.41 30.15
N ILE A 306 -26.93 -15.92 29.89
CA ILE A 306 -27.22 -16.81 28.75
C ILE A 306 -27.00 -16.18 27.37
N LYS A 307 -27.00 -14.83 27.28
CA LYS A 307 -26.69 -14.08 26.06
C LYS A 307 -25.27 -13.49 26.05
N GLY A 308 -24.48 -13.77 27.09
CA GLY A 308 -23.09 -13.35 27.20
C GLY A 308 -22.95 -11.87 27.54
N GLY A 309 -22.11 -11.16 26.79
CA GLY A 309 -21.86 -9.73 26.99
C GLY A 309 -20.38 -9.38 27.06
N LYS A 310 -20.07 -8.24 27.68
CA LYS A 310 -18.72 -7.64 27.66
C LYS A 310 -17.63 -8.53 28.29
N HIS A 311 -17.96 -9.35 29.28
CA HIS A 311 -17.01 -10.30 29.90
C HIS A 311 -16.63 -11.43 28.96
N ILE A 312 -17.57 -11.98 28.20
CA ILE A 312 -17.28 -13.00 27.17
C ILE A 312 -16.44 -12.42 26.03
N GLU A 313 -16.81 -11.22 25.54
CA GLU A 313 -16.03 -10.52 24.51
C GLU A 313 -14.59 -10.28 24.96
N TYR A 314 -14.41 -9.84 26.21
CA TYR A 314 -13.10 -9.57 26.80
C TYR A 314 -12.20 -10.81 26.80
N ILE A 315 -12.69 -11.95 27.30
CA ILE A 315 -11.94 -13.21 27.34
C ILE A 315 -11.69 -13.76 25.92
N THR A 316 -12.71 -13.78 25.08
CA THR A 316 -12.63 -14.35 23.72
C THR A 316 -11.66 -13.58 22.83
N ASN A 317 -11.66 -12.25 22.91
CA ASN A 317 -10.71 -11.42 22.15
C ASN A 317 -9.26 -11.64 22.61
N MET A 318 -9.06 -11.86 23.92
CA MET A 318 -7.74 -12.14 24.48
C MET A 318 -7.20 -13.49 24.00
N ILE A 319 -8.03 -14.52 24.01
CA ILE A 319 -7.69 -15.86 23.52
C ILE A 319 -7.40 -15.84 22.02
N THR A 320 -8.30 -15.26 21.22
CA THR A 320 -8.17 -15.25 19.76
C THR A 320 -6.93 -14.46 19.31
N LYS A 321 -6.66 -13.29 19.89
CA LYS A 321 -5.47 -12.49 19.58
C LYS A 321 -4.17 -13.28 19.83
N ASN A 322 -4.01 -13.85 21.03
CA ASN A 322 -2.81 -14.62 21.36
C ASN A 322 -2.65 -15.86 20.46
N LEU A 323 -3.73 -16.59 20.16
CA LEU A 323 -3.64 -17.75 19.28
C LEU A 323 -3.30 -17.36 17.83
N VAL A 324 -3.75 -16.20 17.32
CA VAL A 324 -3.31 -15.68 16.01
C VAL A 324 -1.81 -15.42 16.01
N ASP A 325 -1.31 -14.69 17.01
CA ASP A 325 0.11 -14.33 17.13
C ASP A 325 1.00 -15.58 17.29
N MET A 326 0.55 -16.56 18.08
CA MET A 326 1.21 -17.87 18.22
C MET A 326 1.18 -18.68 16.92
N THR A 327 0.13 -18.58 16.11
CA THR A 327 0.06 -19.28 14.82
C THR A 327 1.07 -18.70 13.83
N LEU A 328 1.18 -17.38 13.78
CA LEU A 328 2.14 -16.69 12.92
C LEU A 328 3.58 -17.00 13.34
N SER A 329 3.88 -16.97 14.64
CA SER A 329 5.23 -17.24 15.15
C SER A 329 5.62 -18.73 15.09
N LYS A 330 4.76 -19.65 15.54
CA LYS A 330 5.08 -21.09 15.64
C LYS A 330 4.85 -21.88 14.35
N LYS A 331 3.80 -21.56 13.58
CA LYS A 331 3.44 -22.30 12.34
C LYS A 331 3.76 -21.53 11.06
N LYS A 332 4.21 -20.27 11.14
CA LYS A 332 4.49 -19.40 9.98
C LYS A 332 3.31 -19.30 8.99
N LYS A 333 2.08 -19.50 9.48
CA LYS A 333 0.84 -19.40 8.70
C LYS A 333 -0.05 -18.30 9.28
N ALA A 334 -0.72 -17.55 8.43
CA ALA A 334 -1.72 -16.57 8.85
C ALA A 334 -3.08 -17.25 9.04
N VAL A 335 -3.81 -16.87 10.08
CA VAL A 335 -5.18 -17.33 10.35
C VAL A 335 -6.04 -16.15 10.80
N LYS A 336 -7.31 -16.12 10.40
CA LYS A 336 -8.22 -15.06 10.83
C LYS A 336 -8.72 -15.34 12.25
N ALA A 337 -8.72 -14.30 13.09
CA ALA A 337 -9.24 -14.38 14.46
C ALA A 337 -10.67 -14.95 14.53
N GLN A 338 -11.51 -14.61 13.54
CA GLN A 338 -12.88 -15.14 13.45
C GLN A 338 -12.91 -16.66 13.31
N HIS A 339 -12.02 -17.26 12.52
CA HIS A 339 -11.99 -18.72 12.36
C HIS A 339 -11.56 -19.45 13.64
N ILE A 340 -10.71 -18.84 14.46
CA ILE A 340 -10.40 -19.36 15.79
C ILE A 340 -11.61 -19.22 16.70
N LYS A 341 -12.26 -18.04 16.71
CA LYS A 341 -13.46 -17.77 17.51
C LYS A 341 -14.58 -18.77 17.22
N ASP A 342 -14.86 -19.03 15.95
CA ASP A 342 -15.93 -19.93 15.51
C ASP A 342 -15.72 -21.40 15.95
N ASN A 343 -14.52 -21.77 16.41
CA ASN A 343 -14.22 -23.13 16.87
C ASN A 343 -13.98 -23.22 18.38
N LEU A 344 -14.32 -22.17 19.12
CA LEU A 344 -14.03 -22.04 20.55
C LEU A 344 -15.29 -22.27 21.38
N PHE A 345 -15.18 -23.09 22.43
CA PHE A 345 -16.15 -23.19 23.51
C PHE A 345 -15.53 -22.64 24.81
N VAL A 346 -16.08 -21.55 25.35
CA VAL A 346 -15.56 -20.88 26.54
C VAL A 346 -16.55 -20.90 27.70
N PHE A 347 -16.10 -21.32 28.88
CA PHE A 347 -16.83 -21.14 30.13
C PHE A 347 -16.18 -20.02 30.93
N VAL A 348 -16.98 -19.07 31.43
CA VAL A 348 -16.47 -17.92 32.19
C VAL A 348 -17.29 -17.70 33.45
N LYS A 349 -16.63 -17.77 34.60
CA LYS A 349 -17.20 -17.30 35.88
C LYS A 349 -16.46 -16.05 36.32
N ALA A 350 -17.19 -14.98 36.56
CA ALA A 350 -16.66 -13.67 36.89
C ALA A 350 -17.37 -13.03 38.10
N LEU A 351 -16.59 -12.35 38.94
CA LEU A 351 -17.08 -11.47 40.00
C LEU A 351 -16.84 -10.01 39.59
N ILE A 352 -17.91 -9.33 39.21
CA ILE A 352 -17.91 -7.98 38.64
C ILE A 352 -18.46 -6.99 39.66
N VAL A 353 -17.75 -5.87 39.85
CA VAL A 353 -18.21 -4.80 40.73
C VAL A 353 -19.40 -4.09 40.11
N ASN A 354 -20.50 -3.98 40.86
CA ASN A 354 -21.69 -3.22 40.49
C ASN A 354 -22.18 -3.49 39.05
N PRO A 355 -22.45 -4.75 38.67
CA PRO A 355 -22.72 -5.11 37.29
C PRO A 355 -23.99 -4.42 36.78
N SER A 356 -23.98 -4.15 35.47
CA SER A 356 -25.09 -3.59 34.73
C SER A 356 -25.41 -4.52 33.57
N PHE A 357 -26.70 -4.72 33.33
CA PHE A 357 -27.23 -5.66 32.35
C PHE A 357 -28.15 -4.93 31.35
N ASP A 358 -28.51 -5.62 30.28
CA ASP A 358 -29.46 -5.17 29.26
C ASP A 358 -30.87 -4.96 29.80
N SER A 359 -31.32 -5.84 30.70
CA SER A 359 -32.67 -5.82 31.27
C SER A 359 -32.69 -6.36 32.70
N GLN A 360 -33.89 -6.41 33.30
CA GLN A 360 -34.11 -7.03 34.60
C GLN A 360 -33.92 -8.56 34.58
N SER A 361 -34.02 -9.23 33.42
CA SER A 361 -33.75 -10.66 33.33
C SER A 361 -32.25 -10.97 33.53
N LYS A 362 -31.37 -9.98 33.31
CA LYS A 362 -29.91 -10.03 33.50
C LYS A 362 -29.20 -11.06 32.61
N GLU A 363 -29.66 -11.18 31.37
CA GLU A 363 -29.16 -12.18 30.42
C GLU A 363 -27.86 -11.74 29.73
N THR A 364 -27.64 -10.42 29.57
CA THR A 364 -26.46 -9.85 28.91
C THR A 364 -25.73 -8.83 29.79
N LEU A 365 -24.43 -9.00 30.03
CA LEU A 365 -23.62 -8.01 30.77
C LEU A 365 -23.24 -6.83 29.86
N THR A 366 -23.57 -5.61 30.28
CA THR A 366 -23.27 -4.36 29.56
C THR A 366 -22.21 -3.49 30.24
N THR A 367 -21.77 -3.84 31.45
CA THR A 367 -20.69 -3.13 32.15
C THR A 367 -19.43 -3.02 31.27
N PRO A 368 -18.89 -1.81 31.04
CA PRO A 368 -17.62 -1.66 30.33
C PRO A 368 -16.47 -2.35 31.07
N VAL A 369 -15.52 -2.93 30.33
CA VAL A 369 -14.37 -3.69 30.90
C VAL A 369 -13.59 -2.87 31.95
N ALA A 370 -13.41 -1.57 31.73
CA ALA A 370 -12.73 -0.67 32.67
C ALA A 370 -13.41 -0.56 34.05
N LYS A 371 -14.70 -0.93 34.15
CA LYS A 371 -15.51 -0.89 35.38
C LYS A 371 -15.74 -2.27 35.99
N PHE A 372 -15.03 -3.31 35.54
CA PHE A 372 -15.17 -4.64 36.14
C PHE A 372 -14.65 -4.72 37.58
N GLY A 373 -13.79 -3.78 37.99
CA GLY A 373 -13.12 -3.77 39.29
C GLY A 373 -12.05 -4.86 39.43
N SER A 374 -11.72 -5.56 38.34
CA SER A 374 -10.63 -6.53 38.26
C SER A 374 -10.20 -6.75 36.81
N LYS A 375 -9.00 -7.29 36.60
CA LYS A 375 -8.48 -7.70 35.30
C LYS A 375 -8.32 -9.22 35.27
N CYS A 376 -8.52 -9.82 34.11
CA CYS A 376 -8.23 -11.23 33.87
C CYS A 376 -7.02 -11.30 32.93
N GLU A 377 -5.89 -11.83 33.42
CA GLU A 377 -4.68 -12.05 32.62
C GLU A 377 -4.38 -13.55 32.62
N LEU A 378 -4.72 -14.22 31.51
CA LEU A 378 -4.46 -15.66 31.34
C LEU A 378 -2.97 -15.90 31.13
N SER A 379 -2.44 -16.95 31.76
CA SER A 379 -1.03 -17.30 31.72
C SER A 379 -0.57 -17.82 30.34
N GLU A 380 0.73 -17.72 30.03
CA GLU A 380 1.30 -18.34 28.84
C GLU A 380 1.04 -19.86 28.79
N LYS A 381 1.02 -20.52 29.96
CA LYS A 381 0.71 -21.96 30.07
C LYS A 381 -0.72 -22.27 29.60
N PHE A 382 -1.67 -21.35 29.82
CA PHE A 382 -3.02 -21.50 29.30
C PHE A 382 -3.02 -21.53 27.77
N TYR A 383 -2.42 -20.53 27.15
CA TYR A 383 -2.36 -20.42 25.69
C TYR A 383 -1.59 -21.57 25.05
N ASP A 384 -0.48 -22.00 25.65
CA ASP A 384 0.29 -23.14 25.16
C ASP A 384 -0.48 -24.46 25.21
N LYS A 385 -1.22 -24.72 26.29
CA LYS A 385 -2.09 -25.90 26.36
C LYS A 385 -3.24 -25.81 25.35
N LEU A 386 -3.84 -24.63 25.21
CA LEU A 386 -4.96 -24.40 24.29
C LEU A 386 -4.54 -24.54 22.83
N PHE A 387 -3.34 -24.07 22.48
CA PHE A 387 -2.75 -24.23 21.15
C PHE A 387 -2.54 -25.72 20.80
N LYS A 388 -2.16 -26.55 21.78
CA LYS A 388 -1.92 -27.99 21.59
C LYS A 388 -3.20 -28.83 21.44
N ILE A 389 -4.35 -28.31 21.84
CA ILE A 389 -5.65 -28.99 21.75
C ILE A 389 -6.18 -29.07 20.30
N GLY A 390 -5.55 -28.37 19.35
CA GLY A 390 -5.85 -28.50 17.91
C GLY A 390 -6.88 -27.49 17.36
N ILE A 391 -7.27 -26.49 18.15
CA ILE A 391 -8.20 -25.42 17.72
C ILE A 391 -7.65 -24.67 16.50
N VAL A 392 -6.34 -24.36 16.52
CA VAL A 392 -5.65 -23.66 15.42
C VAL A 392 -5.62 -24.51 14.15
N ASP A 393 -5.43 -25.82 14.28
CA ASP A 393 -5.41 -26.73 13.12
C ASP A 393 -6.79 -26.79 12.44
N LYS A 394 -7.86 -26.86 13.23
CA LYS A 394 -9.24 -26.80 12.72
C LYS A 394 -9.51 -25.45 12.03
N ALA A 395 -9.12 -24.33 12.65
CA ALA A 395 -9.27 -23.00 12.06
C ALA A 395 -8.48 -22.80 10.75
N LEU A 396 -7.25 -23.32 10.67
CA LEU A 396 -6.44 -23.30 9.46
C LEU A 396 -7.08 -24.14 8.35
N SER A 397 -7.58 -25.33 8.66
CA SER A 397 -8.25 -26.19 7.67
C SER A 397 -9.48 -25.52 7.04
N ILE A 398 -10.23 -24.75 7.83
CA ILE A 398 -11.39 -23.98 7.35
C ILE A 398 -10.93 -22.82 6.46
N THR A 399 -9.87 -22.12 6.86
CA THR A 399 -9.27 -21.04 6.06
C THR A 399 -8.83 -21.58 4.69
N GLU A 400 -8.09 -22.69 4.69
CA GLU A 400 -7.65 -23.39 3.49
C GLU A 400 -8.85 -23.87 2.64
N PHE A 401 -9.93 -24.35 3.25
CA PHE A 401 -11.14 -24.75 2.54
C PHE A 401 -11.84 -23.57 1.84
N TYR A 402 -12.00 -22.42 2.50
CA TYR A 402 -12.62 -21.24 1.90
C TYR A 402 -11.76 -20.65 0.77
N ASP A 403 -10.44 -20.60 0.97
CA ASP A 403 -9.49 -20.13 -0.03
C ASP A 403 -9.50 -21.04 -1.26
N LYS A 404 -9.51 -22.37 -1.05
CA LYS A 404 -9.74 -23.37 -2.12
C LYS A 404 -11.07 -23.12 -2.84
N LYS A 405 -12.17 -22.91 -2.12
CA LYS A 405 -13.50 -22.69 -2.73
C LYS A 405 -13.55 -21.42 -3.59
N LYS A 406 -12.82 -20.36 -3.25
CA LYS A 406 -12.72 -19.14 -4.07
C LYS A 406 -11.92 -19.37 -5.35
N LEU A 407 -10.77 -20.03 -5.26
CA LEU A 407 -9.95 -20.36 -6.42
C LEU A 407 -10.69 -21.26 -7.41
N VAL A 408 -11.44 -22.24 -6.91
CA VAL A 408 -12.23 -23.17 -7.73
C VAL A 408 -13.30 -22.43 -8.56
N LYS A 409 -13.81 -21.27 -8.12
CA LYS A 409 -14.78 -20.49 -8.91
C LYS A 409 -14.19 -19.96 -10.22
N THR A 410 -12.88 -19.78 -10.30
CA THR A 410 -12.19 -19.31 -11.51
C THR A 410 -11.56 -20.44 -12.33
N ASP A 411 -11.74 -21.70 -11.92
CA ASP A 411 -11.21 -22.86 -12.64
C ASP A 411 -11.82 -23.00 -14.03
N GLY A 412 -10.98 -23.45 -14.96
CA GLY A 412 -11.42 -23.94 -16.26
C GLY A 412 -11.92 -25.38 -16.19
N LYS A 413 -12.48 -25.85 -17.30
CA LYS A 413 -12.80 -27.27 -17.51
C LYS A 413 -12.37 -27.69 -18.91
N LYS A 414 -11.94 -28.95 -19.07
CA LYS A 414 -11.72 -29.54 -20.38
C LYS A 414 -13.08 -29.81 -21.06
N ILE A 415 -13.55 -28.84 -21.83
CA ILE A 415 -14.74 -28.96 -22.69
C ILE A 415 -14.40 -28.49 -24.11
N SER A 416 -15.04 -29.04 -25.13
CA SER A 416 -14.69 -28.77 -26.54
C SER A 416 -15.06 -27.36 -27.03
N ARG A 417 -15.94 -26.64 -26.31
CA ARG A 417 -16.38 -25.29 -26.69
C ARG A 417 -16.41 -24.39 -25.47
N ILE A 418 -15.72 -23.26 -25.54
CA ILE A 418 -15.76 -22.18 -24.55
C ILE A 418 -16.02 -20.85 -25.24
N ILE A 419 -16.44 -19.85 -24.46
CA ILE A 419 -16.54 -18.47 -24.92
C ILE A 419 -15.69 -17.63 -24.00
N VAL A 420 -14.54 -17.17 -24.51
CA VAL A 420 -13.67 -16.21 -23.86
C VAL A 420 -13.47 -15.05 -24.82
N PRO A 421 -13.74 -13.78 -24.43
CA PRO A 421 -13.56 -12.64 -25.30
C PRO A 421 -12.14 -12.58 -25.87
N LYS A 422 -12.02 -12.28 -27.17
CA LYS A 422 -10.76 -12.23 -27.93
C LYS A 422 -10.01 -13.56 -28.12
N LEU A 423 -10.52 -14.70 -27.67
CA LEU A 423 -9.96 -16.00 -28.01
C LEU A 423 -10.34 -16.39 -29.44
N ASP A 424 -9.34 -16.72 -30.26
CA ASP A 424 -9.51 -17.51 -31.49
C ASP A 424 -9.16 -18.96 -31.15
N ASP A 425 -10.18 -19.77 -30.89
CA ASP A 425 -10.01 -21.13 -30.34
C ASP A 425 -9.63 -22.13 -31.44
N ALA A 426 -8.75 -23.09 -31.14
CA ALA A 426 -8.43 -24.16 -32.08
C ALA A 426 -9.62 -25.13 -32.22
N ASN A 427 -9.92 -25.61 -33.44
CA ASN A 427 -11.10 -26.46 -33.67
C ASN A 427 -11.07 -27.77 -32.86
N LEU A 428 -9.87 -28.31 -32.59
CA LEU A 428 -9.69 -29.55 -31.82
C LEU A 428 -9.39 -29.31 -30.33
N ALA A 429 -9.35 -28.06 -29.86
CA ALA A 429 -9.07 -27.76 -28.46
C ALA A 429 -10.12 -28.38 -27.54
N GLY A 430 -9.68 -29.06 -26.48
CA GLY A 430 -10.57 -29.76 -25.54
C GLY A 430 -11.19 -31.06 -26.04
N THR A 431 -10.87 -31.51 -27.25
CA THR A 431 -11.30 -32.82 -27.77
C THR A 431 -10.35 -33.95 -27.32
N LYS A 432 -10.46 -35.13 -27.94
CA LYS A 432 -9.48 -36.22 -27.77
C LYS A 432 -8.09 -35.87 -28.30
N ASP A 433 -8.02 -34.97 -29.29
CA ASP A 433 -6.78 -34.56 -29.96
C ASP A 433 -6.16 -33.31 -29.31
N SER A 434 -6.64 -32.91 -28.12
CA SER A 434 -6.24 -31.68 -27.43
C SER A 434 -4.75 -31.61 -27.08
N ALA A 435 -4.10 -32.74 -26.83
CA ALA A 435 -2.67 -32.81 -26.55
C ALA A 435 -1.80 -32.37 -27.73
N ALA A 436 -2.32 -32.45 -28.97
CA ALA A 436 -1.64 -31.96 -30.16
C ALA A 436 -1.91 -30.46 -30.44
N CYS A 437 -2.75 -29.81 -29.63
CA CYS A 437 -3.10 -28.40 -29.82
C CYS A 437 -2.12 -27.48 -29.08
N THR A 438 -1.79 -26.35 -29.70
CA THR A 438 -0.96 -25.27 -29.13
C THR A 438 -1.77 -23.99 -28.99
N LEU A 439 -1.73 -23.37 -27.80
CA LEU A 439 -2.27 -22.04 -27.56
C LEU A 439 -1.17 -21.00 -27.76
N ILE A 440 -1.35 -20.07 -28.69
CA ILE A 440 -0.45 -18.94 -28.92
C ILE A 440 -0.90 -17.78 -28.02
N LEU A 441 -0.06 -17.39 -27.07
CA LEU A 441 -0.26 -16.20 -26.23
C LEU A 441 0.49 -15.03 -26.86
N THR A 442 -0.22 -14.00 -27.27
CA THR A 442 0.36 -12.86 -28.00
C THR A 442 0.44 -11.59 -27.16
N GLU A 443 1.46 -10.78 -27.35
CA GLU A 443 1.57 -9.45 -26.75
C GLU A 443 0.64 -8.45 -27.45
N GLY A 444 -0.56 -8.25 -26.89
CA GLY A 444 -1.56 -7.34 -27.44
C GLY A 444 -2.24 -7.81 -28.73
N ASP A 445 -3.10 -6.95 -29.28
CA ASP A 445 -3.91 -7.24 -30.47
C ASP A 445 -3.11 -7.16 -31.79
N SER A 446 -1.99 -6.43 -31.81
CA SER A 446 -1.11 -6.33 -32.98
C SER A 446 -0.44 -7.67 -33.28
N ALA A 447 0.21 -8.27 -32.28
CA ALA A 447 0.81 -9.60 -32.39
C ALA A 447 -0.25 -10.68 -32.67
N LYS A 448 -1.46 -10.54 -32.11
CA LYS A 448 -2.59 -11.41 -32.42
C LYS A 448 -2.91 -11.44 -33.92
N THR A 449 -2.94 -10.27 -34.57
CA THR A 449 -3.29 -10.17 -35.99
C THR A 449 -2.28 -10.92 -36.86
N MET A 450 -0.98 -10.78 -36.55
CA MET A 450 0.08 -11.58 -37.18
C MET A 450 -0.13 -13.08 -36.96
N ALA A 451 -0.41 -13.51 -35.73
CA ALA A 451 -0.64 -14.92 -35.43
C ALA A 451 -1.83 -15.49 -36.21
N VAL A 452 -2.94 -14.73 -36.30
CA VAL A 452 -4.13 -15.11 -37.09
C VAL A 452 -3.81 -15.23 -38.58
N ALA A 453 -2.97 -14.34 -39.14
CA ALA A 453 -2.47 -14.49 -40.50
C ALA A 453 -1.65 -15.78 -40.67
N GLY A 454 -0.80 -16.09 -39.69
CA GLY A 454 -0.04 -17.34 -39.59
C GLY A 454 -0.90 -18.61 -39.54
N LEU A 455 -2.06 -18.57 -38.89
CA LEU A 455 -3.02 -19.69 -38.84
C LEU A 455 -3.48 -20.15 -40.23
N SER A 456 -3.40 -19.29 -41.25
CA SER A 456 -3.71 -19.68 -42.64
C SER A 456 -2.71 -20.68 -43.23
N ILE A 457 -1.51 -20.80 -42.64
CA ILE A 457 -0.45 -21.73 -43.05
C ILE A 457 -0.47 -22.99 -42.19
N ILE A 458 -0.49 -22.85 -40.87
CA ILE A 458 -0.39 -23.97 -39.92
C ILE A 458 -1.74 -24.64 -39.61
N GLY A 459 -2.85 -24.01 -40.03
CA GLY A 459 -4.21 -24.49 -39.82
C GLY A 459 -4.81 -24.11 -38.47
N ARG A 460 -6.14 -24.00 -38.42
CA ARG A 460 -6.93 -23.66 -37.21
C ARG A 460 -7.28 -24.87 -36.34
N ASP A 461 -6.98 -26.09 -36.80
CA ASP A 461 -7.38 -27.29 -36.08
C ASP A 461 -6.60 -27.46 -34.78
N LYS A 462 -5.29 -27.21 -34.82
CA LYS A 462 -4.38 -27.42 -33.70
C LYS A 462 -3.89 -26.13 -33.04
N TYR A 463 -4.16 -24.96 -33.61
CA TYR A 463 -3.60 -23.71 -33.12
C TYR A 463 -4.69 -22.70 -32.76
N GLY A 464 -4.66 -22.24 -31.51
CA GLY A 464 -5.51 -21.16 -31.00
C GLY A 464 -4.66 -19.93 -30.66
N VAL A 465 -5.29 -18.75 -30.58
CA VAL A 465 -4.59 -17.48 -30.31
C VAL A 465 -5.35 -16.68 -29.25
N PHE A 466 -4.64 -16.16 -28.26
CA PHE A 466 -5.20 -15.29 -27.22
C PHE A 466 -4.26 -14.10 -26.91
N PRO A 467 -4.74 -12.84 -27.01
CA PRO A 467 -3.93 -11.67 -26.71
C PRO A 467 -3.92 -11.34 -25.21
N LEU A 468 -2.73 -11.12 -24.67
CA LEU A 468 -2.53 -10.64 -23.31
C LEU A 468 -2.69 -9.12 -23.24
N ARG A 469 -3.34 -8.62 -22.19
CA ARG A 469 -3.45 -7.17 -21.93
C ARG A 469 -2.23 -6.64 -21.16
N GLY A 470 -1.12 -6.46 -21.86
CA GLY A 470 0.12 -5.94 -21.29
C GLY A 470 0.82 -6.92 -20.33
N LYS A 471 1.59 -6.39 -19.37
CA LYS A 471 2.34 -7.20 -18.40
C LYS A 471 1.40 -7.98 -17.49
N ILE A 472 1.62 -9.29 -17.37
CA ILE A 472 0.81 -10.16 -16.51
C ILE A 472 1.15 -9.91 -15.03
N LEU A 473 0.20 -10.17 -14.14
CA LEU A 473 0.42 -10.10 -12.69
C LEU A 473 1.49 -11.10 -12.24
N ASN A 474 2.51 -10.64 -11.51
CA ASN A 474 3.42 -11.51 -10.78
C ASN A 474 2.67 -12.19 -9.60
N VAL A 475 2.54 -13.53 -9.65
CA VAL A 475 1.71 -14.30 -8.72
C VAL A 475 2.39 -14.69 -7.40
N LYS A 476 3.74 -14.71 -7.31
CA LYS A 476 4.47 -15.19 -6.12
C LYS A 476 4.13 -14.42 -4.84
N ASP A 477 3.98 -13.10 -4.96
CA ASP A 477 3.68 -12.20 -3.84
C ASP A 477 2.31 -11.51 -3.97
N ALA A 478 1.45 -12.02 -4.85
CA ALA A 478 0.09 -11.51 -5.00
C ALA A 478 -0.84 -12.14 -3.97
N THR A 479 -1.74 -11.33 -3.40
CA THR A 479 -2.80 -11.88 -2.53
C THR A 479 -3.74 -12.75 -3.36
N LEU A 480 -4.33 -13.75 -2.73
CA LEU A 480 -5.28 -14.65 -3.40
C LEU A 480 -6.41 -13.91 -4.12
N GLN A 481 -6.88 -12.83 -3.50
CA GLN A 481 -7.89 -11.95 -4.06
C GLN A 481 -7.40 -11.27 -5.36
N LYS A 482 -6.17 -10.72 -5.37
CA LYS A 482 -5.59 -10.11 -6.59
C LYS A 482 -5.43 -11.11 -7.73
N ILE A 483 -5.06 -12.35 -7.43
CA ILE A 483 -4.95 -13.42 -8.44
C ILE A 483 -6.34 -13.77 -8.99
N THR A 484 -7.33 -13.91 -8.11
CA THR A 484 -8.72 -14.26 -8.47
C THR A 484 -9.40 -13.17 -9.29
N ASP A 485 -9.13 -11.90 -8.96
CA ASP A 485 -9.72 -10.74 -9.65
C ASP A 485 -9.00 -10.42 -10.97
N ASN A 486 -7.83 -11.02 -11.22
CA ASN A 486 -7.08 -10.80 -12.45
C ASN A 486 -7.77 -11.51 -13.64
N THR A 487 -8.22 -10.71 -14.60
CA THR A 487 -8.96 -11.20 -15.77
C THR A 487 -8.11 -12.05 -16.71
N GLU A 488 -6.82 -11.75 -16.84
CA GLU A 488 -5.90 -12.47 -17.73
C GLU A 488 -5.62 -13.88 -17.21
N ILE A 489 -5.27 -14.02 -15.92
CA ILE A 489 -5.06 -15.33 -15.28
C ILE A 489 -6.35 -16.15 -15.34
N THR A 490 -7.50 -15.53 -15.06
CA THR A 490 -8.80 -16.20 -15.15
C THR A 490 -9.11 -16.66 -16.58
N ALA A 491 -8.75 -15.87 -17.60
CA ALA A 491 -8.90 -16.27 -19.00
C ALA A 491 -7.99 -17.46 -19.35
N ILE A 492 -6.70 -17.40 -18.98
CA ILE A 492 -5.74 -18.50 -19.20
C ILE A 492 -6.25 -19.80 -18.56
N LYS A 493 -6.74 -19.73 -17.32
CA LYS A 493 -7.36 -20.89 -16.64
C LYS A 493 -8.50 -21.48 -17.45
N LYS A 494 -9.43 -20.65 -17.92
CA LYS A 494 -10.58 -21.09 -18.71
C LYS A 494 -10.18 -21.66 -20.08
N ILE A 495 -9.22 -21.05 -20.75
CA ILE A 495 -8.77 -21.46 -22.09
C ILE A 495 -8.07 -22.81 -22.03
N LEU A 496 -7.15 -22.99 -21.08
CA LEU A 496 -6.39 -24.23 -20.91
C LEU A 496 -7.18 -25.34 -20.21
N GLY A 497 -8.25 -24.99 -19.49
CA GLY A 497 -9.01 -25.93 -18.67
C GLY A 497 -8.33 -26.22 -17.33
N LEU A 498 -7.59 -25.25 -16.79
CA LEU A 498 -6.83 -25.41 -15.55
C LEU A 498 -7.71 -25.27 -14.31
N GLU A 499 -7.70 -26.34 -13.53
CA GLU A 499 -8.18 -26.45 -12.16
C GLU A 499 -7.08 -26.14 -11.13
N GLN A 500 -7.45 -25.57 -9.98
CA GLN A 500 -6.53 -25.27 -8.90
C GLN A 500 -6.15 -26.52 -8.09
N ASN A 501 -4.88 -26.64 -7.68
CA ASN A 501 -4.35 -27.76 -6.87
C ASN A 501 -4.47 -29.14 -7.54
N LYS A 502 -4.78 -29.18 -8.84
CA LYS A 502 -4.74 -30.40 -9.63
C LYS A 502 -3.34 -30.57 -10.18
N LYS A 503 -2.77 -31.76 -9.96
CA LYS A 503 -1.49 -32.16 -10.54
C LYS A 503 -1.71 -32.65 -11.96
N TYR A 504 -1.06 -32.03 -12.93
CA TYR A 504 -1.16 -32.41 -14.33
C TYR A 504 0.07 -33.19 -14.76
N THR A 505 -0.03 -34.52 -14.79
CA THR A 505 1.01 -35.39 -15.34
C THR A 505 0.72 -35.81 -16.78
N ASP A 506 -0.50 -35.57 -17.26
CA ASP A 506 -0.96 -35.92 -18.59
C ASP A 506 -1.60 -34.71 -19.27
N LEU A 507 -0.98 -34.27 -20.38
CA LEU A 507 -1.44 -33.15 -21.21
C LEU A 507 -2.81 -33.42 -21.85
N SER A 508 -3.23 -34.69 -21.97
CA SER A 508 -4.56 -35.04 -22.45
C SER A 508 -5.67 -34.48 -21.56
N GLN A 509 -5.38 -34.13 -20.30
CA GLN A 509 -6.36 -33.53 -19.39
C GLN A 509 -6.63 -32.05 -19.67
N LEU A 510 -5.81 -31.41 -20.50
CA LEU A 510 -5.92 -30.00 -20.85
C LEU A 510 -6.64 -29.79 -22.17
N ARG A 511 -7.08 -28.55 -22.39
CA ARG A 511 -7.63 -28.07 -23.67
C ARG A 511 -6.55 -27.96 -24.77
N TYR A 512 -5.31 -27.69 -24.36
CA TYR A 512 -4.13 -27.51 -25.19
C TYR A 512 -2.95 -28.25 -24.56
N GLY A 513 -2.15 -28.92 -25.38
CA GLY A 513 -0.97 -29.65 -24.93
C GLY A 513 0.30 -28.79 -24.86
N SER A 514 0.31 -27.60 -25.45
CA SER A 514 1.42 -26.66 -25.29
C SER A 514 0.98 -25.21 -25.39
N ILE A 515 1.84 -24.30 -24.91
CA ILE A 515 1.72 -22.86 -25.00
C ILE A 515 2.89 -22.34 -25.82
N MET A 516 2.61 -21.44 -26.77
CA MET A 516 3.60 -20.73 -27.55
C MET A 516 3.48 -19.24 -27.27
N ILE A 517 4.52 -18.67 -26.68
CA ILE A 517 4.58 -17.25 -26.33
C ILE A 517 5.11 -16.49 -27.54
N MET A 518 4.36 -15.50 -27.99
CA MET A 518 4.69 -14.65 -29.14
C MET A 518 4.63 -13.19 -28.71
N THR A 519 5.76 -12.71 -28.22
CA THR A 519 5.97 -11.33 -27.77
C THR A 519 6.77 -10.56 -28.81
N ASP A 520 6.75 -9.23 -28.71
CA ASP A 520 7.73 -8.43 -29.44
C ASP A 520 9.15 -8.87 -29.00
N GLN A 521 10.10 -8.86 -29.93
CA GLN A 521 11.49 -9.27 -29.66
C GLN A 521 12.27 -8.09 -29.10
N ASP A 522 11.76 -7.56 -28.00
CA ASP A 522 12.37 -6.54 -27.19
C ASP A 522 12.53 -7.04 -25.74
N HIS A 523 13.11 -6.19 -24.90
CA HIS A 523 13.31 -6.51 -23.48
C HIS A 523 11.99 -6.73 -22.73
N ASP A 524 10.92 -5.98 -23.04
CA ASP A 524 9.64 -6.09 -22.35
C ASP A 524 8.93 -7.42 -22.68
N GLY A 525 9.11 -7.93 -23.90
CA GLY A 525 8.69 -9.27 -24.31
C GLY A 525 9.36 -10.38 -23.48
N SER A 526 10.66 -10.26 -23.20
CA SER A 526 11.37 -11.22 -22.34
C SER A 526 10.83 -11.20 -20.90
N HIS A 527 10.42 -10.05 -20.37
CA HIS A 527 9.73 -9.99 -19.09
C HIS A 527 8.36 -10.68 -19.11
N ILE A 528 7.58 -10.55 -20.18
CA ILE A 528 6.30 -11.24 -20.34
C ILE A 528 6.51 -12.75 -20.36
N LYS A 529 7.52 -13.26 -21.10
CA LYS A 529 7.90 -14.68 -21.08
C LYS A 529 8.16 -15.15 -19.65
N GLY A 530 9.01 -14.42 -18.91
CA GLY A 530 9.34 -14.76 -17.52
C GLY A 530 8.13 -14.73 -16.57
N LEU A 531 7.21 -13.77 -16.73
CA LEU A 531 5.97 -13.71 -15.94
C LEU A 531 5.04 -14.91 -16.21
N ILE A 532 4.96 -15.37 -17.46
CA ILE A 532 4.23 -16.59 -17.81
C ILE A 532 4.89 -17.80 -17.14
N PHE A 533 6.22 -17.92 -17.22
CA PHE A 533 6.96 -19.00 -16.56
C PHE A 533 6.70 -19.01 -15.05
N ASN A 534 6.75 -17.83 -14.41
CA ASN A 534 6.45 -17.65 -13.00
C ASN A 534 5.03 -18.11 -12.61
N ILE A 535 4.02 -17.89 -13.46
CA ILE A 535 2.66 -18.37 -13.22
C ILE A 535 2.61 -19.90 -13.18
N PHE A 536 3.18 -20.57 -14.19
CA PHE A 536 3.18 -22.03 -14.25
C PHE A 536 4.04 -22.63 -13.14
N GLN A 537 5.23 -22.08 -12.89
CA GLN A 537 6.10 -22.47 -11.80
C GLN A 537 5.40 -22.38 -10.43
N SER A 538 4.65 -21.30 -10.18
CA SER A 538 4.01 -21.05 -8.88
C SER A 538 2.67 -21.76 -8.68
N MET A 539 1.88 -21.94 -9.75
CA MET A 539 0.48 -22.41 -9.63
C MET A 539 0.23 -23.80 -10.22
N TRP A 540 1.01 -24.22 -11.22
CA TRP A 540 0.85 -25.50 -11.93
C TRP A 540 2.23 -26.10 -12.26
N HIS A 541 3.00 -26.34 -11.20
CA HIS A 541 4.41 -26.71 -11.28
C HIS A 541 4.66 -27.96 -12.16
N GLU A 542 3.77 -28.96 -12.10
CA GLU A 542 3.91 -30.16 -12.93
C GLU A 542 3.87 -29.85 -14.44
N LEU A 543 3.17 -28.80 -14.87
CA LEU A 543 3.18 -28.36 -16.27
C LEU A 543 4.45 -27.59 -16.64
N TYR A 544 5.05 -26.92 -15.66
CA TYR A 544 6.33 -26.22 -15.82
C TYR A 544 7.49 -27.22 -16.01
N GLU A 545 7.42 -28.39 -15.37
CA GLU A 545 8.41 -29.48 -15.52
C GLU A 545 8.35 -30.18 -16.90
N ILE A 546 7.18 -30.20 -17.55
CA ILE A 546 7.01 -30.90 -18.83
C ILE A 546 7.71 -30.13 -19.96
N SER A 547 8.83 -30.68 -20.43
CA SER A 547 9.54 -30.15 -21.60
C SER A 547 8.62 -30.09 -22.82
N GLY A 548 8.60 -28.95 -23.49
CA GLY A 548 7.73 -28.72 -24.65
C GLY A 548 6.33 -28.19 -24.32
N PHE A 549 5.94 -28.12 -23.04
CA PHE A 549 4.69 -27.45 -22.66
C PHE A 549 4.80 -25.93 -22.83
N LEU A 550 5.87 -25.31 -22.33
CA LEU A 550 6.17 -23.89 -22.53
C LEU A 550 7.15 -23.72 -23.70
N THR A 551 6.74 -22.91 -24.67
CA THR A 551 7.50 -22.66 -25.90
C THR A 551 7.37 -21.19 -26.29
N SER A 552 8.26 -20.67 -27.12
CA SER A 552 8.14 -19.33 -27.70
C SER A 552 8.47 -19.35 -29.19
N MET A 553 8.07 -18.32 -29.92
CA MET A 553 8.37 -18.16 -31.33
C MET A 553 9.34 -16.99 -31.53
N LEU A 554 10.45 -17.24 -32.23
CA LEU A 554 11.38 -16.20 -32.65
C LEU A 554 10.90 -15.52 -33.93
N THR A 555 11.10 -14.21 -33.97
CA THR A 555 10.91 -13.40 -35.18
C THR A 555 12.16 -12.55 -35.41
N PRO A 556 12.57 -12.33 -36.66
CA PRO A 556 13.72 -11.47 -36.95
C PRO A 556 13.50 -10.04 -36.43
N ILE A 557 14.52 -9.45 -35.80
CA ILE A 557 14.53 -8.03 -35.42
C ILE A 557 15.13 -7.15 -36.51
N ILE A 558 16.01 -7.69 -37.34
CA ILE A 558 16.65 -6.99 -38.46
C ILE A 558 16.68 -7.90 -39.67
N LYS A 559 16.39 -7.34 -40.85
CA LYS A 559 16.70 -7.96 -42.13
C LYS A 559 17.63 -7.08 -42.94
N ALA A 560 18.77 -7.63 -43.33
CA ALA A 560 19.67 -7.03 -44.32
C ALA A 560 19.34 -7.62 -45.69
N THR A 561 18.88 -6.79 -46.61
CA THR A 561 18.59 -7.19 -48.00
C THR A 561 19.67 -6.63 -48.92
N ASN A 562 20.33 -7.49 -49.69
CA ASN A 562 21.35 -7.03 -50.64
C ASN A 562 20.71 -6.20 -51.76
N SER A 563 21.30 -5.05 -52.09
CA SER A 563 20.78 -4.14 -53.12
C SER A 563 21.09 -4.63 -54.54
N ARG A 564 22.04 -5.56 -54.69
CA ARG A 564 22.49 -6.11 -56.00
C ARG A 564 22.03 -7.55 -56.24
N GLY A 565 21.40 -8.21 -55.28
CA GLY A 565 20.90 -9.59 -55.40
C GLY A 565 19.76 -9.89 -54.41
N ASN A 566 18.99 -10.96 -54.62
CA ASN A 566 17.86 -11.34 -53.75
C ASN A 566 18.29 -12.01 -52.42
N GLU A 567 19.52 -11.78 -51.95
CA GLU A 567 19.98 -12.35 -50.69
C GLU A 567 19.43 -11.56 -49.50
N ILE A 568 18.81 -12.27 -48.56
CA ILE A 568 18.23 -11.72 -47.33
C ILE A 568 18.87 -12.43 -46.15
N ILE A 569 19.49 -11.66 -45.26
CA ILE A 569 20.05 -12.15 -44.00
C ILE A 569 19.15 -11.65 -42.87
N GLU A 570 18.72 -12.57 -42.01
CA GLU A 570 17.84 -12.30 -40.88
C GLU A 570 18.59 -12.41 -39.56
N PHE A 571 18.50 -11.37 -38.73
CA PHE A 571 19.10 -11.32 -37.40
C PHE A 571 18.03 -11.33 -36.32
N TYR A 572 18.29 -12.06 -35.24
CA TYR A 572 17.34 -12.29 -34.14
C TYR A 572 17.78 -11.63 -32.83
N ASN A 573 19.00 -11.08 -32.79
CA ASN A 573 19.52 -10.21 -31.73
C ASN A 573 20.43 -9.13 -32.35
N MET A 574 20.70 -8.05 -31.61
CA MET A 574 21.51 -6.93 -32.10
C MET A 574 22.98 -7.32 -32.24
N SER A 575 23.51 -8.10 -31.29
CA SER A 575 24.92 -8.51 -31.28
C SER A 575 25.32 -9.30 -32.52
N ASP A 576 24.45 -10.15 -33.07
CA ASP A 576 24.69 -10.88 -34.32
C ASP A 576 24.75 -9.93 -35.53
N TYR A 577 23.90 -8.90 -35.54
CA TYR A 577 23.89 -7.88 -36.59
C TYR A 577 25.15 -7.00 -36.51
N GLU A 578 25.54 -6.55 -35.33
CA GLU A 578 26.75 -5.75 -35.11
C GLU A 578 28.02 -6.53 -35.51
N ARG A 579 28.15 -7.79 -35.05
CA ARG A 579 29.24 -8.68 -35.47
C ARG A 579 29.25 -8.92 -36.97
N TRP A 580 28.08 -9.07 -37.61
CA TRP A 580 28.00 -9.18 -39.05
C TRP A 580 28.44 -7.89 -39.75
N GLY A 581 28.08 -6.72 -39.20
CA GLY A 581 28.48 -5.40 -39.68
C GLY A 581 30.01 -5.21 -39.75
N GLU A 582 30.75 -5.90 -38.89
CA GLU A 582 32.22 -5.87 -38.88
C GLU A 582 32.87 -6.73 -39.98
N THR A 583 32.11 -7.63 -40.63
CA THR A 583 32.62 -8.54 -41.65
C THR A 583 32.86 -7.84 -43.00
N ASP A 584 33.77 -8.41 -43.80
CA ASP A 584 34.04 -7.93 -45.18
C ASP A 584 32.80 -7.99 -46.07
N VAL A 585 31.86 -8.91 -45.79
CA VAL A 585 30.60 -9.06 -46.54
C VAL A 585 29.66 -7.88 -46.29
N ALA A 586 29.57 -7.41 -45.05
CA ALA A 586 28.77 -6.23 -44.71
C ALA A 586 29.43 -4.95 -45.21
N LYS A 587 30.74 -4.78 -44.98
CA LYS A 587 31.51 -3.58 -45.36
C LYS A 587 31.60 -3.36 -46.87
N ASN A 588 31.77 -4.43 -47.65
CA ASN A 588 31.89 -4.32 -49.11
C ASN A 588 30.55 -4.47 -49.86
N GLY A 589 29.49 -4.90 -49.17
CA GLY A 589 28.17 -5.09 -49.75
C GLY A 589 27.28 -3.84 -49.65
N SER A 590 26.36 -3.67 -50.61
CA SER A 590 25.36 -2.61 -50.54
C SER A 590 24.07 -3.18 -49.96
N TRP A 591 23.83 -2.95 -48.68
CA TRP A 591 22.71 -3.55 -47.95
C TRP A 591 21.63 -2.52 -47.62
N LYS A 592 20.37 -2.92 -47.81
CA LYS A 592 19.21 -2.22 -47.26
C LYS A 592 18.83 -2.88 -45.95
N ILE A 593 19.01 -2.15 -44.85
CA ILE A 593 18.69 -2.62 -43.50
C ILE A 593 17.25 -2.22 -43.16
N LYS A 594 16.45 -3.19 -42.70
CA LYS A 594 15.10 -2.96 -42.19
C LYS A 594 14.99 -3.52 -40.79
N TYR A 595 14.64 -2.65 -39.84
CA TYR A 595 14.39 -2.99 -38.45
C TYR A 595 12.92 -3.34 -38.23
N TYR A 596 12.66 -4.37 -37.43
CA TYR A 596 11.34 -4.89 -37.08
C TYR A 596 11.16 -4.74 -35.57
N LYS A 597 10.77 -3.54 -35.13
CA LYS A 597 10.68 -3.16 -33.71
C LYS A 597 9.49 -3.80 -32.97
N GLY A 598 8.48 -4.28 -33.70
CA GLY A 598 7.37 -5.04 -33.13
C GLY A 598 6.77 -6.02 -34.13
N LEU A 599 6.04 -7.01 -33.63
CA LEU A 599 5.36 -8.01 -34.46
C LEU A 599 4.34 -7.37 -35.39
N GLY A 600 3.74 -6.23 -34.99
CA GLY A 600 2.82 -5.47 -35.84
C GLY A 600 3.46 -4.82 -37.08
N THR A 601 4.79 -4.76 -37.18
CA THR A 601 5.50 -4.11 -38.30
C THR A 601 5.66 -5.02 -39.52
N SER A 602 5.47 -6.33 -39.35
CA SER A 602 5.56 -7.28 -40.47
C SER A 602 4.23 -7.38 -41.20
N ASN A 603 4.27 -7.53 -42.52
CA ASN A 603 3.07 -7.72 -43.33
C ASN A 603 2.57 -9.18 -43.26
N ASP A 604 1.34 -9.43 -43.74
CA ASP A 604 0.73 -10.77 -43.76
C ASP A 604 1.57 -11.82 -44.50
N GLN A 605 2.35 -11.43 -45.51
CA GLN A 605 3.18 -12.36 -46.28
C GLN A 605 4.43 -12.78 -45.49
N GLU A 606 5.10 -11.84 -44.83
CA GLU A 606 6.19 -12.10 -43.90
C GLU A 606 5.71 -12.96 -42.72
N ALA A 607 4.52 -12.66 -42.17
CA ALA A 607 3.90 -13.49 -41.13
C ALA A 607 3.73 -14.94 -41.61
N LYS A 608 3.15 -15.15 -42.79
CA LYS A 608 2.99 -16.49 -43.37
C LYS A 608 4.33 -17.20 -43.57
N GLU A 609 5.38 -16.48 -43.94
CA GLU A 609 6.73 -17.03 -44.08
C GLU A 609 7.33 -17.45 -42.74
N TYR A 610 7.19 -16.63 -41.68
CA TYR A 610 7.63 -17.00 -40.33
C TYR A 610 6.91 -18.24 -39.81
N PHE A 611 5.62 -18.37 -40.07
CA PHE A 611 4.85 -19.55 -39.66
C PHE A 611 5.15 -20.78 -40.51
N LYS A 612 5.57 -20.61 -41.78
CA LYS A 612 6.05 -21.69 -42.63
C LYS A 612 7.41 -22.22 -42.17
N ASN A 613 8.31 -21.32 -41.79
CA ASN A 613 9.66 -21.61 -41.30
C ASN A 613 9.78 -21.31 -39.80
N MET A 614 8.86 -21.87 -39.01
CA MET A 614 8.70 -21.50 -37.60
C MET A 614 9.93 -21.87 -36.75
N LYS A 615 10.62 -20.85 -36.24
CA LYS A 615 11.67 -21.01 -35.23
C LYS A 615 11.04 -21.06 -33.83
N LYS A 616 10.61 -22.27 -33.45
CA LYS A 616 9.99 -22.55 -32.16
C LYS A 616 11.04 -22.90 -31.11
N ILE A 617 11.21 -22.06 -30.10
CA ILE A 617 12.05 -22.36 -28.93
C ILE A 617 11.25 -23.24 -27.96
N THR A 618 11.87 -24.32 -27.51
CA THR A 618 11.34 -25.21 -26.46
C THR A 618 12.11 -25.01 -25.17
N TYR A 619 11.38 -24.73 -24.08
CA TYR A 619 12.01 -24.56 -22.78
C TYR A 619 12.13 -25.89 -22.03
N LYS A 620 13.29 -26.13 -21.44
CA LYS A 620 13.59 -27.35 -20.68
C LYS A 620 13.67 -27.05 -19.18
N TYR A 621 13.01 -27.91 -18.39
CA TYR A 621 13.15 -27.90 -16.95
C TYR A 621 14.42 -28.65 -16.55
N ASP A 622 15.21 -28.05 -15.68
CA ASP A 622 16.37 -28.64 -15.03
C ASP A 622 16.29 -28.42 -13.51
N LYS A 623 17.32 -28.87 -12.79
CA LYS A 623 17.39 -28.75 -11.32
C LYS A 623 17.45 -27.32 -10.80
N ASP A 624 17.85 -26.35 -11.64
CA ASP A 624 18.08 -24.97 -11.25
C ASP A 624 16.89 -24.06 -11.64
N ALA A 625 15.98 -24.55 -12.50
CA ALA A 625 14.82 -23.84 -13.05
C ALA A 625 13.93 -23.15 -11.99
N ASP A 626 13.63 -23.82 -10.88
CA ASP A 626 12.83 -23.20 -9.81
C ASP A 626 13.56 -22.08 -9.08
N GLU A 627 14.86 -22.27 -8.86
CA GLU A 627 15.70 -21.34 -8.10
C GLU A 627 15.86 -20.03 -8.87
N VAL A 628 16.09 -20.09 -10.18
CA VAL A 628 16.26 -18.92 -11.05
C VAL A 628 14.95 -18.15 -11.29
N ILE A 629 13.80 -18.84 -11.40
CA ILE A 629 12.50 -18.16 -11.49
C ILE A 629 12.12 -17.54 -10.14
N ASP A 630 12.47 -18.18 -9.03
CA ASP A 630 12.29 -17.59 -7.71
C ASP A 630 13.17 -16.35 -7.52
N LEU A 631 14.45 -16.40 -7.90
CA LEU A 631 15.37 -15.25 -7.91
C LEU A 631 14.75 -14.06 -8.65
N ALA A 632 14.28 -14.29 -9.88
CA ALA A 632 13.77 -13.25 -10.76
C ALA A 632 12.49 -12.59 -10.23
N PHE A 633 11.55 -13.35 -9.66
CA PHE A 633 10.19 -12.86 -9.38
C PHE A 633 9.80 -12.76 -7.91
N ASN A 634 10.57 -13.30 -6.97
CA ASN A 634 10.30 -13.21 -5.53
C ASN A 634 10.75 -11.86 -4.96
N LYS A 635 9.81 -11.05 -4.46
CA LYS A 635 10.12 -9.70 -3.94
C LYS A 635 11.11 -9.71 -2.79
N LYS A 636 11.21 -10.81 -2.03
CA LYS A 636 12.12 -10.93 -0.88
C LYS A 636 13.58 -11.14 -1.28
N ARG A 637 13.85 -11.58 -2.51
CA ARG A 637 15.20 -11.80 -3.05
C ARG A 637 15.75 -10.54 -3.75
N ALA A 638 15.49 -9.37 -3.19
CA ALA A 638 15.92 -8.11 -3.79
C ALA A 638 17.45 -8.01 -3.83
N ASP A 639 18.14 -8.36 -2.75
CA ASP A 639 19.60 -8.30 -2.67
C ASP A 639 20.26 -9.34 -3.58
N ASP A 640 19.74 -10.56 -3.65
CA ASP A 640 20.23 -11.58 -4.59
C ASP A 640 20.14 -11.10 -6.06
N ARG A 641 19.08 -10.37 -6.42
CA ARG A 641 18.97 -9.77 -7.76
C ARG A 641 20.00 -8.66 -8.01
N LYS A 642 20.42 -7.94 -6.97
CA LYS A 642 21.50 -6.95 -7.11
C LYS A 642 22.82 -7.64 -7.41
N GLU A 643 23.12 -8.74 -6.73
CA GLU A 643 24.33 -9.53 -6.99
C GLU A 643 24.29 -10.17 -8.39
N TRP A 644 23.13 -10.68 -8.81
CA TRP A 644 22.92 -11.17 -10.17
C TRP A 644 23.17 -10.09 -11.23
N LEU A 645 22.62 -8.89 -11.02
CA LEU A 645 22.82 -7.75 -11.93
C LEU A 645 24.22 -7.14 -11.87
N ALA A 646 24.97 -7.31 -10.79
CA ALA A 646 26.35 -6.85 -10.68
C ALA A 646 27.28 -7.57 -11.67
N ASN A 647 26.92 -8.79 -12.08
CA ASN A 647 27.65 -9.58 -13.09
C ASN A 647 27.05 -9.44 -14.50
N TYR A 648 26.25 -8.40 -14.75
CA TYR A 648 25.64 -8.14 -16.05
C TYR A 648 26.70 -7.91 -17.13
N ASP A 649 26.57 -8.62 -18.24
CA ASP A 649 27.35 -8.42 -19.45
C ASP A 649 26.38 -8.18 -20.63
N LYS A 650 26.58 -7.07 -21.34
CA LYS A 650 25.75 -6.70 -22.49
C LYS A 650 25.90 -7.67 -23.66
N ASP A 651 27.04 -8.35 -23.78
CA ASP A 651 27.38 -9.20 -24.92
C ASP A 651 27.01 -10.67 -24.66
N ASN A 652 26.67 -11.03 -23.42
CA ASN A 652 26.23 -12.36 -23.03
C ASN A 652 24.74 -12.60 -23.35
N VAL A 653 24.42 -12.65 -24.64
CA VAL A 653 23.07 -12.87 -25.16
C VAL A 653 22.74 -14.35 -25.41
N LEU A 654 21.46 -14.66 -25.50
CA LEU A 654 20.96 -16.00 -25.83
C LEU A 654 21.31 -16.40 -27.28
N ASP A 655 21.91 -17.59 -27.45
CA ASP A 655 22.23 -18.15 -28.77
C ASP A 655 20.98 -18.78 -29.42
N TYR A 656 20.41 -18.06 -30.38
CA TYR A 656 19.20 -18.46 -31.09
C TYR A 656 19.41 -19.49 -32.21
N THR A 657 20.63 -19.99 -32.41
CA THR A 657 20.87 -21.16 -33.26
C THR A 657 20.39 -22.46 -32.58
N ASN A 658 20.38 -22.48 -31.25
CA ASN A 658 19.82 -23.57 -30.46
C ASN A 658 18.35 -23.28 -30.11
N LEU A 659 17.44 -24.12 -30.59
CA LEU A 659 16.00 -24.01 -30.33
C LEU A 659 15.57 -24.70 -29.03
N GLU A 660 16.49 -25.31 -28.29
CA GLU A 660 16.23 -25.89 -26.97
C GLU A 660 16.98 -25.11 -25.90
N VAL A 661 16.24 -24.43 -25.01
CA VAL A 661 16.79 -23.50 -24.02
C VAL A 661 16.31 -23.90 -22.63
N ASP A 662 17.20 -24.06 -21.66
CA ASP A 662 16.78 -24.24 -20.25
C ASP A 662 16.39 -22.91 -19.61
N PHE A 663 15.61 -22.97 -18.52
CA PHE A 663 15.12 -21.76 -17.85
C PHE A 663 16.23 -20.90 -17.25
N LYS A 664 17.34 -21.51 -16.81
CA LYS A 664 18.51 -20.78 -16.29
C LYS A 664 19.14 -19.93 -17.38
N THR A 665 19.39 -20.50 -18.55
CA THR A 665 19.96 -19.81 -19.71
C THR A 665 19.02 -18.69 -20.18
N PHE A 666 17.71 -18.89 -20.16
CA PHE A 666 16.76 -17.80 -20.41
C PHE A 666 16.87 -16.67 -19.39
N VAL A 667 16.92 -16.97 -18.08
CA VAL A 667 17.03 -15.93 -17.05
C VAL A 667 18.34 -15.16 -17.22
N ASP A 668 19.47 -15.86 -17.31
CA ASP A 668 20.81 -15.28 -17.30
C ASP A 668 21.25 -14.62 -18.62
N LYS A 669 20.58 -14.90 -19.74
CA LYS A 669 20.97 -14.40 -21.09
C LYS A 669 19.86 -13.71 -21.89
N ASP A 670 18.64 -13.65 -21.36
CA ASP A 670 17.51 -12.95 -22.00
C ASP A 670 16.81 -12.03 -20.99
N LEU A 671 16.33 -12.57 -19.86
CA LEU A 671 15.62 -11.79 -18.83
C LEU A 671 16.53 -10.75 -18.14
N ILE A 672 17.83 -11.03 -17.97
CA ILE A 672 18.77 -10.10 -17.34
C ILE A 672 18.87 -8.76 -18.08
N HIS A 673 18.80 -8.78 -19.42
CA HIS A 673 18.82 -7.56 -20.22
C HIS A 673 17.59 -6.70 -19.98
N PHE A 674 16.42 -7.32 -19.79
CA PHE A 674 15.24 -6.60 -19.33
C PHE A 674 15.45 -5.97 -17.96
N SER A 675 15.97 -6.73 -17.00
CA SER A 675 16.19 -6.24 -15.64
C SER A 675 17.15 -5.05 -15.60
N ASN A 676 18.21 -5.07 -16.40
CA ASN A 676 19.12 -3.94 -16.57
C ASN A 676 18.43 -2.74 -17.26
N ARG A 677 17.67 -2.98 -18.33
CA ARG A 677 16.93 -1.93 -19.05
C ARG A 677 15.86 -1.27 -18.17
N ASP A 678 15.19 -2.06 -17.33
CA ASP A 678 14.22 -1.59 -16.34
C ASP A 678 14.88 -0.66 -15.32
N LEU A 679 16.10 -0.96 -14.87
CA LEU A 679 16.86 -0.05 -14.00
C LEU A 679 17.16 1.28 -14.67
N GLN A 680 17.68 1.27 -15.90
CA GLN A 680 17.99 2.49 -16.67
C GLN A 680 16.77 3.42 -16.85
N ARG A 681 15.58 2.82 -17.01
CA ARG A 681 14.32 3.58 -17.19
C ARG A 681 13.72 4.04 -15.87
N SER A 682 13.99 3.34 -14.76
CA SER A 682 13.28 3.53 -13.49
C SER A 682 14.06 4.34 -12.46
N ILE A 683 15.40 4.27 -12.47
CA ILE A 683 16.29 4.94 -11.52
C ILE A 683 16.88 6.21 -12.15
N ASN A 684 16.95 7.28 -11.35
CA ASN A 684 17.48 8.57 -11.78
C ASN A 684 19.01 8.57 -11.83
N HIS A 685 19.60 9.45 -12.65
CA HIS A 685 21.04 9.68 -12.69
C HIS A 685 21.44 10.80 -11.72
N ILE A 686 22.59 10.69 -11.05
CA ILE A 686 23.06 11.71 -10.09
C ILE A 686 23.29 13.07 -10.76
N CYS A 687 23.88 13.08 -11.96
CA CYS A 687 24.26 14.31 -12.65
C CYS A 687 23.07 15.23 -12.97
N ASP A 688 22.02 14.73 -13.63
CA ASP A 688 20.87 15.56 -14.02
C ASP A 688 19.61 15.34 -13.17
N GLY A 689 19.56 14.27 -12.36
CA GLY A 689 18.36 13.87 -11.66
C GLY A 689 17.24 13.37 -12.57
N LEU A 690 17.51 13.06 -13.83
CA LEU A 690 16.52 12.66 -14.82
C LEU A 690 16.54 11.14 -15.03
N LYS A 691 15.38 10.63 -15.46
CA LYS A 691 15.25 9.31 -16.09
C LYS A 691 15.40 9.46 -17.60
N GLU A 692 15.67 8.37 -18.29
CA GLU A 692 15.83 8.35 -19.76
C GLU A 692 14.69 9.08 -20.50
N SER A 693 13.43 8.79 -20.18
CA SER A 693 12.28 9.42 -20.85
C SER A 693 12.24 10.94 -20.66
N THR A 694 12.53 11.42 -19.44
CA THR A 694 12.57 12.86 -19.14
C THR A 694 13.78 13.55 -19.77
N ARG A 695 14.90 12.83 -19.93
CA ARG A 695 16.08 13.33 -20.65
C ARG A 695 15.82 13.47 -22.14
N LYS A 696 15.19 12.48 -22.76
CA LYS A 696 14.72 12.51 -24.16
C LYS A 696 13.76 13.67 -24.43
N ILE A 697 12.82 13.91 -23.51
CA ILE A 697 11.91 15.08 -23.59
C ILE A 697 12.72 16.39 -23.59
N LEU A 698 13.66 16.53 -22.65
CA LEU A 698 14.45 17.75 -22.52
C LEU A 698 15.35 17.97 -23.75
N PHE A 699 15.99 16.92 -24.25
CA PHE A 699 16.78 16.94 -25.49
C PHE A 699 15.96 17.44 -26.69
N ALA A 700 14.76 16.90 -26.89
CA ALA A 700 13.89 17.34 -27.97
C ALA A 700 13.49 18.82 -27.81
N CYS A 701 13.20 19.27 -26.58
CA CYS A 701 12.87 20.66 -26.30
C CYS A 701 14.04 21.61 -26.60
N PHE A 702 15.28 21.25 -26.25
CA PHE A 702 16.47 22.03 -26.60
C PHE A 702 16.74 22.04 -28.11
N LYS A 703 16.66 20.87 -28.76
CA LYS A 703 16.84 20.74 -30.22
C LYS A 703 15.83 21.59 -30.99
N ARG A 704 14.58 21.66 -30.51
CA ARG A 704 13.51 22.49 -31.08
C ARG A 704 13.56 23.96 -30.65
N LYS A 705 14.40 24.32 -29.69
CA LYS A 705 14.51 25.67 -29.09
C LYS A 705 13.17 26.19 -28.57
N LEU A 706 12.48 25.36 -27.79
CA LEU A 706 11.12 25.60 -27.29
C LEU A 706 11.09 26.64 -26.13
N TYR A 707 11.59 27.85 -26.38
CA TYR A 707 11.76 28.91 -25.38
C TYR A 707 10.65 29.97 -25.36
N THR A 708 9.95 30.15 -26.48
CA THR A 708 9.00 31.27 -26.66
C THR A 708 7.65 30.83 -27.19
N ASN A 709 7.63 29.94 -28.19
CA ASN A 709 6.39 29.44 -28.78
C ASN A 709 5.98 28.14 -28.09
N GLU A 710 4.79 28.12 -27.52
CA GLU A 710 4.22 26.92 -26.91
C GLU A 710 3.82 25.87 -27.96
N VAL A 711 3.85 24.60 -27.57
CA VAL A 711 3.46 23.47 -28.41
C VAL A 711 2.48 22.58 -27.66
N LYS A 712 1.54 21.94 -28.37
CA LYS A 712 0.64 20.95 -27.74
C LYS A 712 1.44 19.76 -27.22
N VAL A 713 1.07 19.25 -26.05
CA VAL A 713 1.75 18.09 -25.45
C VAL A 713 1.73 16.87 -26.38
N ALA A 714 0.60 16.61 -27.06
CA ALA A 714 0.50 15.52 -28.04
C ALA A 714 1.43 15.70 -29.27
N GLN A 715 1.69 16.94 -29.69
CA GLN A 715 2.62 17.22 -30.79
C GLN A 715 4.07 17.12 -30.32
N LEU A 716 4.33 17.51 -29.07
CA LEU A 716 5.64 17.36 -28.46
C LEU A 716 6.00 15.89 -28.28
N SER A 717 5.08 15.03 -27.81
CA SER A 717 5.35 13.60 -27.64
C SER A 717 5.73 12.91 -28.95
N GLY A 718 5.02 13.19 -30.04
CA GLY A 718 5.37 12.66 -31.36
C GLY A 718 6.74 13.15 -31.84
N TYR A 719 7.05 14.44 -31.66
CA TYR A 719 8.36 14.99 -32.00
C TYR A 719 9.49 14.40 -31.16
N VAL A 720 9.28 14.20 -29.85
CA VAL A 720 10.25 13.53 -28.97
C VAL A 720 10.52 12.11 -29.48
N SER A 721 9.47 11.36 -29.83
CA SER A 721 9.62 10.00 -30.35
C SER A 721 10.45 9.95 -31.64
N GLU A 722 10.21 10.89 -32.56
CA GLU A 722 10.97 11.02 -33.80
C GLU A 722 12.45 11.36 -33.57
N VAL A 723 12.76 12.40 -32.77
CA VAL A 723 14.14 12.93 -32.71
C VAL A 723 15.03 12.22 -31.70
N SER A 724 14.47 11.48 -30.75
CA SER A 724 15.21 10.78 -29.71
C SER A 724 15.14 9.26 -29.81
N ALA A 725 14.59 8.73 -30.92
CA ALA A 725 14.39 7.30 -31.14
C ALA A 725 13.67 6.64 -29.94
N TYR A 726 12.56 7.23 -29.48
CA TYR A 726 11.81 6.67 -28.35
C TYR A 726 10.91 5.54 -28.83
N HIS A 727 11.25 4.31 -28.44
CA HIS A 727 10.57 3.09 -28.93
C HIS A 727 9.31 2.70 -28.15
N HIS A 728 8.93 3.44 -27.10
CA HIS A 728 7.70 3.15 -26.32
C HIS A 728 6.52 4.01 -26.75
N GLY A 729 5.33 3.64 -26.26
CA GLY A 729 4.10 4.38 -26.55
C GLY A 729 4.15 5.85 -26.12
N GLU A 730 3.68 6.75 -26.99
CA GLU A 730 3.65 8.20 -26.76
C GLU A 730 2.85 8.61 -25.52
N ASN A 731 1.87 7.80 -25.08
CA ASN A 731 1.09 8.07 -23.87
C ASN A 731 2.00 8.20 -22.63
N SER A 732 3.05 7.39 -22.53
CA SER A 732 4.02 7.46 -21.43
C SER A 732 4.81 8.77 -21.49
N LEU A 733 5.20 9.23 -22.69
CA LEU A 733 5.84 10.53 -22.88
C LEU A 733 4.90 11.68 -22.52
N GLN A 734 3.64 11.61 -22.92
CA GLN A 734 2.65 12.65 -22.59
C GLN A 734 2.48 12.79 -21.07
N GLN A 735 2.41 11.67 -20.34
CA GLN A 735 2.36 11.68 -18.88
C GLN A 735 3.64 12.25 -18.26
N ALA A 736 4.81 11.89 -18.78
CA ALA A 736 6.09 12.44 -18.31
C ALA A 736 6.19 13.96 -18.57
N ILE A 737 5.77 14.44 -19.74
CA ILE A 737 5.71 15.88 -20.07
C ILE A 737 4.78 16.61 -19.10
N VAL A 738 3.60 16.04 -18.83
CA VAL A 738 2.64 16.61 -17.86
C VAL A 738 3.28 16.68 -16.47
N GLY A 739 3.90 15.60 -16.00
CA GLY A 739 4.59 15.53 -14.72
C GLY A 739 5.73 16.55 -14.60
N MET A 740 6.54 16.75 -15.65
CA MET A 740 7.61 17.76 -15.68
C MET A 740 7.11 19.20 -15.65
N ALA A 741 5.82 19.43 -15.96
CA ALA A 741 5.21 20.75 -16.00
C ALA A 741 4.45 21.14 -14.73
N GLN A 742 3.98 20.16 -13.95
CA GLN A 742 3.20 20.37 -12.73
C GLN A 742 3.99 21.12 -11.65
N ILE A 743 3.30 21.99 -10.90
CA ILE A 743 3.91 22.83 -9.85
C ILE A 743 2.98 23.06 -8.64
N TYR A 744 1.98 22.19 -8.45
CA TYR A 744 1.19 22.21 -7.20
C TYR A 744 1.91 21.46 -6.06
N VAL A 745 1.60 21.75 -4.80
CA VAL A 745 2.24 21.15 -3.63
C VAL A 745 2.29 19.62 -3.74
N GLY A 746 3.49 19.05 -3.59
CA GLY A 746 3.76 17.62 -3.73
C GLY A 746 4.21 17.19 -5.13
N THR A 747 4.43 18.11 -6.08
CA THR A 747 4.96 17.81 -7.44
C THR A 747 6.39 18.29 -7.66
N ASN A 748 6.66 19.37 -8.38
CA ASN A 748 8.03 19.86 -8.59
C ASN A 748 8.25 21.15 -7.81
N ASN A 749 9.42 21.29 -7.17
CA ASN A 749 9.87 22.59 -6.67
C ASN A 749 10.25 23.52 -7.82
N ILE A 750 10.90 22.99 -8.86
CA ILE A 750 11.18 23.69 -10.11
C ILE A 750 10.65 22.84 -11.27
N ASN A 751 9.57 23.30 -11.91
CA ASN A 751 9.10 22.66 -13.13
C ASN A 751 10.02 23.00 -14.32
N LEU A 752 10.41 21.98 -15.08
CA LEU A 752 11.25 22.20 -16.26
C LEU A 752 10.43 22.66 -17.48
N LEU A 753 9.14 22.36 -17.45
CA LEU A 753 8.18 22.72 -18.49
C LEU A 753 7.08 23.62 -17.92
N SER A 754 6.56 24.56 -18.71
CA SER A 754 5.46 25.44 -18.30
C SER A 754 4.10 24.75 -18.47
N PRO A 755 3.21 24.77 -17.46
CA PRO A 755 1.89 24.16 -17.52
C PRO A 755 0.87 25.11 -18.19
N ASN A 756 0.91 25.25 -19.51
CA ASN A 756 -0.01 26.15 -20.23
C ASN A 756 -1.34 25.43 -20.55
N GLY A 757 -2.29 25.53 -19.62
CA GLY A 757 -3.58 24.86 -19.69
C GLY A 757 -3.87 24.13 -18.39
N GLN A 758 -4.75 23.13 -18.41
CA GLN A 758 -5.09 22.35 -17.23
C GLN A 758 -4.19 21.10 -17.10
N PHE A 759 -3.06 21.23 -16.40
CA PHE A 759 -2.08 20.16 -16.16
C PHE A 759 -2.38 19.32 -14.92
N GLY A 760 -3.61 19.40 -14.43
CA GLY A 760 -4.08 18.71 -13.24
C GLY A 760 -3.91 19.58 -12.00
N SER A 761 -4.35 19.06 -10.87
CA SER A 761 -4.46 19.81 -9.64
C SER A 761 -4.02 19.01 -8.42
N ARG A 762 -3.92 19.70 -7.28
CA ARG A 762 -3.65 19.07 -5.99
C ARG A 762 -4.75 18.09 -5.58
N CYS A 763 -5.96 18.22 -6.14
CA CYS A 763 -7.11 17.41 -5.75
C CYS A 763 -6.89 15.91 -5.99
N GLN A 764 -6.31 15.55 -7.15
CA GLN A 764 -6.07 14.16 -7.55
C GLN A 764 -4.60 13.87 -7.84
N GLY A 765 -3.70 14.72 -7.33
CA GLY A 765 -2.26 14.59 -7.59
C GLY A 765 -1.91 14.62 -9.08
N GLY A 766 -2.71 15.30 -9.91
CA GLY A 766 -2.45 15.48 -11.34
C GLY A 766 -3.12 14.49 -12.29
N GLN A 767 -3.82 13.48 -11.77
CA GLN A 767 -4.57 12.55 -12.62
C GLN A 767 -5.76 13.20 -13.33
N ASP A 768 -6.19 14.36 -12.84
CA ASP A 768 -7.21 15.24 -13.41
C ASP A 768 -6.67 16.17 -14.52
N ALA A 769 -5.42 15.96 -14.97
CA ALA A 769 -4.87 16.67 -16.11
C ALA A 769 -5.73 16.47 -17.37
N SER A 770 -5.90 17.54 -18.14
CA SER A 770 -6.60 17.46 -19.42
C SER A 770 -5.80 16.64 -20.43
N SER A 771 -6.51 16.02 -21.36
CA SER A 771 -5.87 15.25 -22.44
C SER A 771 -4.81 16.08 -23.17
N ALA A 772 -3.68 15.45 -23.50
CA ALA A 772 -2.52 16.03 -24.18
C ALA A 772 -2.83 16.81 -25.48
N ARG A 773 -4.01 16.58 -26.08
CA ARG A 773 -4.51 17.30 -27.26
C ARG A 773 -4.98 18.73 -26.99
N TYR A 774 -5.25 19.08 -25.73
CA TYR A 774 -5.80 20.37 -25.31
C TYR A 774 -4.79 21.28 -24.60
N ILE A 775 -3.72 20.71 -24.05
CA ILE A 775 -2.76 21.42 -23.21
C ILE A 775 -1.46 21.70 -23.96
N PHE A 776 -0.82 22.81 -23.62
CA PHE A 776 0.38 23.31 -24.27
C PHE A 776 1.53 23.46 -23.27
N THR A 777 2.76 23.44 -23.77
CA THR A 777 3.93 23.59 -22.92
C THR A 777 5.11 24.22 -23.67
N LEU A 778 6.09 24.71 -22.92
CA LEU A 778 7.39 25.19 -23.36
C LEU A 778 8.40 25.11 -22.21
N LEU A 779 9.69 25.32 -22.47
CA LEU A 779 10.74 25.33 -21.43
C LEU A 779 10.56 26.53 -20.49
N THR A 780 10.67 26.32 -19.18
CA THR A 780 10.64 27.44 -18.22
C THR A 780 11.90 28.31 -18.35
N LYS A 781 11.80 29.60 -17.96
CA LYS A 781 12.95 30.52 -17.90
C LYS A 781 14.09 29.94 -17.04
N LEU A 782 13.73 29.28 -15.94
CA LEU A 782 14.68 28.60 -15.04
C LEU A 782 15.43 27.47 -15.74
N THR A 783 14.75 26.68 -16.58
CA THR A 783 15.39 25.55 -17.27
C THR A 783 16.59 25.97 -18.12
N LYS A 784 16.53 27.13 -18.77
CA LYS A 784 17.66 27.68 -19.54
C LYS A 784 18.83 28.11 -18.66
N LEU A 785 18.57 28.55 -17.44
CA LEU A 785 19.61 28.94 -16.47
C LEU A 785 20.23 27.72 -15.79
N ILE A 786 19.42 26.69 -15.56
CA ILE A 786 19.83 25.43 -14.95
C ILE A 786 20.66 24.60 -15.94
N PHE A 787 20.22 24.48 -17.19
CA PHE A 787 20.91 23.73 -18.25
C PHE A 787 21.49 24.71 -19.27
N LYS A 788 22.78 25.04 -19.11
CA LYS A 788 23.47 26.03 -19.93
C LYS A 788 23.77 25.43 -21.32
N GLU A 789 23.45 26.17 -22.39
CA GLU A 789 23.70 25.71 -23.77
C GLU A 789 25.20 25.54 -24.04
N GLU A 790 26.03 26.30 -23.32
CA GLU A 790 27.49 26.24 -23.37
C GLU A 790 28.05 24.88 -22.95
N ASP A 791 27.33 24.14 -22.09
CA ASP A 791 27.73 22.81 -21.64
C ASP A 791 27.49 21.74 -22.71
N ASN A 792 26.63 21.98 -23.70
CA ASN A 792 26.22 20.95 -24.67
C ASN A 792 27.38 20.32 -25.44
N ASN A 793 28.49 21.03 -25.66
CA ASN A 793 29.63 20.51 -26.42
C ASN A 793 30.59 19.65 -25.58
N THR A 794 30.40 19.63 -24.25
CA THR A 794 31.20 18.80 -23.32
C THR A 794 30.48 17.50 -22.95
N LEU A 795 29.24 17.31 -23.44
CA LEU A 795 28.44 16.12 -23.18
C LEU A 795 28.70 15.02 -24.21
N THR A 796 28.68 13.78 -23.76
CA THR A 796 28.76 12.59 -24.61
C THR A 796 27.35 12.25 -25.12
N TYR A 797 27.12 12.39 -26.42
CA TYR A 797 25.85 12.04 -27.06
C TYR A 797 25.80 10.56 -27.43
N GLN A 798 24.65 9.93 -27.20
CA GLN A 798 24.42 8.55 -27.62
C GLN A 798 23.98 8.50 -29.09
N ASP A 799 24.19 7.35 -29.73
CA ASP A 799 23.73 7.05 -31.09
C ASP A 799 22.74 5.88 -31.05
N ASP A 800 21.62 6.02 -31.75
CA ASP A 800 20.62 4.97 -31.95
C ASP A 800 20.26 4.93 -33.44
N ASP A 801 20.49 3.81 -34.10
CA ASP A 801 20.27 3.62 -35.55
C ASP A 801 21.00 4.66 -36.45
N GLY A 802 22.21 5.14 -36.06
CA GLY A 802 22.97 6.16 -36.80
C GLY A 802 22.43 7.58 -36.61
N GLN A 803 21.48 7.77 -35.69
CA GLN A 803 20.95 9.05 -35.29
C GLN A 803 21.49 9.43 -33.92
N GLN A 804 22.12 10.61 -33.85
CA GLN A 804 22.49 11.21 -32.57
C GLN A 804 21.22 11.55 -31.76
N ILE A 805 21.10 10.88 -30.61
CA ILE A 805 20.01 11.05 -29.64
C ILE A 805 20.50 11.84 -28.42
N GLU A 806 19.82 11.78 -27.28
CA GLU A 806 20.17 12.53 -26.08
C GLU A 806 21.56 12.16 -25.51
N PRO A 807 22.21 13.07 -24.74
CA PRO A 807 23.43 12.73 -24.02
C PRO A 807 23.20 11.69 -22.93
N GLU A 808 24.27 11.01 -22.50
CA GLU A 808 24.23 10.06 -21.38
C GLU A 808 23.59 10.69 -20.14
N PHE A 809 24.01 11.92 -19.84
CA PHE A 809 23.39 12.79 -18.85
C PHE A 809 23.62 14.26 -19.20
N TYR A 810 22.74 15.12 -18.69
CA TYR A 810 23.04 16.55 -18.59
C TYR A 810 23.77 16.86 -17.28
N ILE A 811 24.41 18.02 -17.20
CA ILE A 811 25.04 18.51 -15.98
C ILE A 811 24.50 19.91 -15.64
N PRO A 812 23.37 20.02 -14.91
CA PRO A 812 22.79 21.30 -14.52
C PRO A 812 23.73 22.15 -13.65
N VAL A 813 23.37 23.41 -13.39
CA VAL A 813 24.13 24.33 -12.51
C VAL A 813 23.99 23.98 -11.02
N ILE A 814 22.97 23.21 -10.64
CA ILE A 814 22.68 22.69 -9.29
C ILE A 814 22.20 21.23 -9.35
N PRO A 815 22.36 20.41 -8.29
CA PRO A 815 21.94 19.01 -8.29
C PRO A 815 20.41 18.87 -8.29
N MET A 816 19.84 18.77 -9.50
CA MET A 816 18.39 18.73 -9.71
C MET A 816 17.69 17.53 -9.07
N ILE A 817 18.41 16.44 -8.81
CA ILE A 817 17.88 15.27 -8.08
C ILE A 817 17.44 15.62 -6.66
N LEU A 818 18.09 16.59 -6.01
CA LEU A 818 17.69 17.09 -4.69
C LEU A 818 16.59 18.15 -4.81
N VAL A 819 16.56 18.92 -5.89
CA VAL A 819 15.53 19.95 -6.11
C VAL A 819 14.15 19.32 -6.28
N ASN A 820 14.00 18.39 -7.23
CA ASN A 820 12.71 17.80 -7.59
C ASN A 820 12.49 16.41 -6.97
N GLY A 821 13.50 15.84 -6.34
CA GLY A 821 13.44 14.48 -5.80
C GLY A 821 13.36 13.42 -6.90
N GLY A 822 13.17 12.18 -6.49
CA GLY A 822 13.09 11.05 -7.40
C GLY A 822 12.52 9.82 -6.72
N ILE A 823 11.53 9.19 -7.35
CA ILE A 823 10.97 7.92 -6.92
C ILE A 823 11.08 6.94 -8.08
N GLY A 824 11.70 5.79 -7.81
CA GLY A 824 11.94 4.76 -8.80
C GLY A 824 11.98 3.37 -8.18
N ILE A 825 11.39 2.40 -8.86
CA ILE A 825 11.50 0.98 -8.51
C ILE A 825 11.90 0.26 -9.78
N GLY A 826 13.08 -0.34 -9.77
CA GLY A 826 13.55 -1.22 -10.84
C GLY A 826 13.90 -2.59 -10.28
N THR A 827 14.38 -3.48 -11.13
CA THR A 827 14.71 -4.84 -10.72
C THR A 827 15.80 -4.85 -9.64
N GLY A 828 15.44 -5.28 -8.42
CA GLY A 828 16.38 -5.38 -7.28
C GLY A 828 16.67 -4.06 -6.55
N TYR A 829 16.38 -2.91 -7.16
CA TYR A 829 16.67 -1.59 -6.60
C TYR A 829 15.42 -0.71 -6.48
N SER A 830 15.46 0.20 -5.50
CA SER A 830 14.49 1.27 -5.42
C SER A 830 15.18 2.53 -4.90
N THR A 831 14.65 3.68 -5.30
CA THR A 831 15.13 4.98 -4.88
C THR A 831 13.95 5.82 -4.43
N ASN A 832 14.09 6.46 -3.29
CA ASN A 832 13.14 7.44 -2.78
C ASN A 832 13.90 8.65 -2.24
N ILE A 833 13.81 9.76 -2.96
CA ILE A 833 14.49 11.01 -2.64
C ILE A 833 13.39 12.07 -2.55
N PRO A 834 13.17 12.69 -1.38
CA PRO A 834 12.24 13.80 -1.25
C PRO A 834 12.81 15.05 -1.93
N GLN A 835 11.99 16.08 -1.99
CA GLN A 835 12.37 17.38 -2.52
C GLN A 835 13.00 18.25 -1.46
N PHE A 836 13.96 19.09 -1.85
CA PHE A 836 14.66 20.02 -0.97
C PHE A 836 14.65 21.44 -1.53
N ASN A 837 14.93 22.41 -0.66
CA ASN A 837 14.82 23.83 -0.96
C ASN A 837 15.90 24.26 -1.96
N PRO A 838 15.55 24.78 -3.16
CA PRO A 838 16.55 25.22 -4.13
C PRO A 838 17.48 26.31 -3.60
N SER A 839 17.00 27.17 -2.70
CA SER A 839 17.84 28.22 -2.08
C SER A 839 18.95 27.63 -1.19
N GLU A 840 18.65 26.56 -0.44
CA GLU A 840 19.64 25.88 0.40
C GLU A 840 20.66 25.10 -0.45
N ILE A 841 20.20 24.46 -1.53
CA ILE A 841 21.06 23.76 -2.49
C ILE A 841 22.01 24.74 -3.17
N ILE A 842 21.51 25.91 -3.62
CA ILE A 842 22.33 26.96 -4.21
C ILE A 842 23.35 27.48 -3.19
N ALA A 843 22.94 27.69 -1.93
CA ALA A 843 23.85 28.14 -0.87
C ALA A 843 24.98 27.11 -0.62
N ALA A 844 24.67 25.81 -0.60
CA ALA A 844 25.68 24.75 -0.48
C ALA A 844 26.68 24.76 -1.66
N CYS A 845 26.19 24.94 -2.90
CA CYS A 845 27.05 25.04 -4.07
C CYS A 845 27.95 26.30 -4.02
N LYS A 846 27.42 27.44 -3.56
CA LYS A 846 28.20 28.67 -3.36
C LYS A 846 29.25 28.52 -2.26
N PHE A 847 28.94 27.77 -1.21
CA PHE A 847 29.88 27.46 -0.14
C PHE A 847 31.07 26.66 -0.67
N ILE A 848 30.84 25.65 -1.52
CA ILE A 848 31.89 24.91 -2.21
C ILE A 848 32.75 25.83 -3.09
N CYS A 849 32.13 26.70 -3.90
CA CYS A 849 32.87 27.67 -4.73
C CYS A 849 33.77 28.57 -3.86
N THR A 850 33.25 29.03 -2.72
CA THR A 850 34.00 29.90 -1.80
C THR A 850 35.17 29.15 -1.15
N ALA A 851 34.98 27.89 -0.77
CA ALA A 851 36.03 27.07 -0.18
C ALA A 851 37.19 26.84 -1.16
N ILE A 852 36.88 26.49 -2.41
CA ILE A 852 37.88 26.32 -3.49
C ILE A 852 38.65 27.64 -3.70
N LYS A 853 37.92 28.76 -3.76
CA LYS A 853 38.51 30.10 -3.92
C LYS A 853 39.49 30.45 -2.79
N LEU A 854 39.10 30.18 -1.54
CA LEU A 854 39.91 30.48 -0.35
C LEU A 854 41.14 29.58 -0.25
N ALA A 855 41.04 28.32 -0.68
CA ALA A 855 42.16 27.40 -0.76
C ALA A 855 43.16 27.79 -1.88
N GLY A 856 42.76 28.64 -2.82
CA GLY A 856 43.63 29.14 -3.88
C GLY A 856 44.04 28.07 -4.90
N LEU A 857 43.22 27.02 -5.02
CA LEU A 857 43.49 25.86 -5.87
C LEU A 857 43.22 26.19 -7.34
N ASP A 858 44.02 25.62 -8.24
CA ASP A 858 43.84 25.73 -9.69
C ASP A 858 43.51 24.34 -10.25
N GLY A 859 42.42 24.24 -11.00
CA GLY A 859 41.95 23.00 -11.60
C GLY A 859 42.64 22.63 -12.92
N ASP A 860 43.60 23.44 -13.38
CA ASP A 860 44.28 23.25 -14.66
C ASP A 860 45.34 22.11 -14.64
N THR A 861 45.64 21.52 -13.48
CA THR A 861 46.58 20.38 -13.32
C THR A 861 45.93 19.21 -12.61
N GLU A 862 46.44 17.99 -12.82
CA GLU A 862 45.95 16.76 -12.17
C GLU A 862 46.04 16.87 -10.64
N ASP A 863 47.21 17.26 -10.10
CA ASP A 863 47.40 17.54 -8.66
C ASP A 863 46.43 18.60 -8.15
N GLY A 864 46.17 19.65 -8.94
CA GLY A 864 45.25 20.72 -8.59
C GLY A 864 43.79 20.24 -8.50
N MET A 865 43.38 19.33 -9.39
CA MET A 865 42.05 18.74 -9.39
C MET A 865 41.84 17.76 -8.22
N ASP A 866 42.86 16.98 -7.88
CA ASP A 866 42.83 16.10 -6.70
C ASP A 866 42.70 16.92 -5.40
N ASN A 867 43.44 18.03 -5.28
CA ASN A 867 43.30 18.95 -4.15
C ASN A 867 41.89 19.57 -4.05
N ILE A 868 41.24 19.86 -5.19
CA ILE A 868 39.85 20.33 -5.20
C ILE A 868 38.91 19.24 -4.70
N TYR A 869 39.09 17.99 -5.14
CA TYR A 869 38.28 16.86 -4.68
C TYR A 869 38.45 16.59 -3.19
N GLU A 870 39.68 16.61 -2.68
CA GLU A 870 39.96 16.49 -1.25
C GLU A 870 39.31 17.63 -0.45
N THR A 871 39.40 18.87 -0.94
CA THR A 871 38.74 20.02 -0.33
C THR A 871 37.24 19.80 -0.24
N ILE A 872 36.58 19.33 -1.30
CA ILE A 872 35.14 19.03 -1.31
C ILE A 872 34.80 17.93 -0.30
N ASP A 873 35.62 16.89 -0.18
CA ASP A 873 35.36 15.76 0.70
C ASP A 873 35.41 16.14 2.19
N ILE A 874 36.33 17.04 2.57
CA ILE A 874 36.47 17.50 3.97
C ILE A 874 35.48 18.61 4.36
N LEU A 875 34.75 19.20 3.40
CA LEU A 875 33.77 20.25 3.71
C LEU A 875 32.63 19.69 4.57
N ASP A 876 32.34 20.40 5.65
CA ASP A 876 31.16 20.15 6.48
C ASP A 876 29.97 20.91 5.88
N ILE A 877 29.03 20.17 5.29
CA ILE A 877 27.82 20.71 4.66
C ILE A 877 26.63 20.14 5.42
N ASP A 878 25.81 21.04 5.96
CA ASP A 878 24.60 20.68 6.70
C ASP A 878 23.66 19.82 5.84
N ASP A 879 23.09 18.79 6.46
CA ASP A 879 22.04 17.98 5.86
C ASP A 879 20.79 18.82 5.54
N LEU A 880 20.21 18.61 4.36
CA LEU A 880 19.02 19.33 3.93
C LEU A 880 17.76 18.79 4.61
N VAL A 881 16.78 19.68 4.81
CA VAL A 881 15.44 19.31 5.29
C VAL A 881 14.47 19.32 4.11
N PRO A 882 13.61 18.29 3.95
CA PRO A 882 12.67 18.26 2.85
C PRO A 882 11.79 19.51 2.78
N TYR A 883 11.55 19.99 1.57
CA TYR A 883 10.84 21.22 1.26
C TYR A 883 9.99 21.02 0.00
N TYR A 884 8.75 21.51 0.06
CA TYR A 884 7.80 21.47 -1.05
C TYR A 884 7.21 22.86 -1.27
N LEU A 885 7.37 23.40 -2.48
CA LEU A 885 6.92 24.74 -2.84
C LEU A 885 5.41 24.90 -2.59
N GLY A 886 5.04 25.90 -1.78
CA GLY A 886 3.65 26.22 -1.44
C GLY A 886 3.07 25.42 -0.26
N PHE A 887 3.81 24.47 0.32
CA PHE A 887 3.37 23.74 1.51
C PHE A 887 3.53 24.61 2.76
N ASN A 888 2.44 24.81 3.50
CA ASN A 888 2.46 25.68 4.68
C ASN A 888 2.61 24.93 6.01
N GLY A 889 2.53 23.59 5.98
CA GLY A 889 2.64 22.76 7.17
C GLY A 889 4.07 22.65 7.70
N THR A 890 4.30 21.72 8.62
CA THR A 890 5.64 21.50 9.20
C THR A 890 6.22 20.17 8.76
N ILE A 891 7.52 20.13 8.46
CA ILE A 891 8.27 18.91 8.20
C ILE A 891 9.35 18.82 9.27
N LYS A 892 9.36 17.71 10.03
CA LYS A 892 10.32 17.49 11.10
C LYS A 892 11.04 16.16 10.92
N LYS A 893 12.33 16.13 11.24
CA LYS A 893 13.12 14.91 11.27
C LYS A 893 12.54 13.97 12.35
N SER A 894 12.42 12.70 11.99
CA SER A 894 12.00 11.58 12.83
C SER A 894 13.17 10.61 12.98
N GLU A 895 12.93 9.45 13.59
CA GLU A 895 13.94 8.40 13.75
C GLU A 895 14.36 7.82 12.39
N ASN A 896 15.57 7.25 12.33
CA ASN A 896 16.10 6.54 11.17
C ASN A 896 16.04 7.35 9.86
N ASN A 897 16.60 8.57 9.83
CA ASN A 897 16.71 9.38 8.61
C ASN A 897 15.39 9.44 7.80
N SER A 898 14.29 9.65 8.52
CA SER A 898 12.97 9.84 7.96
C SER A 898 12.38 11.16 8.45
N TYR A 899 11.43 11.71 7.71
CA TYR A 899 10.77 12.96 8.05
C TYR A 899 9.26 12.76 8.13
N ILE A 900 8.63 13.49 9.03
CA ILE A 900 7.18 13.52 9.20
C ILE A 900 6.69 14.90 8.78
N SER A 901 5.82 14.93 7.78
CA SER A 901 5.05 16.11 7.43
C SER A 901 3.77 16.17 8.26
N LYS A 902 3.42 17.36 8.73
CA LYS A 902 2.18 17.64 9.46
C LYS A 902 1.38 18.72 8.73
N GLY A 903 0.09 18.47 8.57
CA GLY A 903 -0.87 19.45 8.05
C GLY A 903 -1.19 20.54 9.08
N ILE A 904 -2.04 21.49 8.69
CA ILE A 904 -2.50 22.57 9.57
C ILE A 904 -3.99 22.41 9.83
N TYR A 905 -4.34 22.46 11.11
CA TYR A 905 -5.72 22.51 11.56
C TYR A 905 -5.88 23.46 12.74
N LYS A 906 -7.10 23.95 12.95
CA LYS A 906 -7.46 24.88 14.02
C LYS A 906 -8.88 24.59 14.51
N TRP A 907 -9.04 24.41 15.81
CA TRP A 907 -10.37 24.37 16.44
C TRP A 907 -11.01 25.76 16.39
N ILE A 908 -12.23 25.85 15.86
CA ILE A 908 -13.06 27.07 15.89
C ILE A 908 -13.80 27.13 17.23
N ASP A 909 -14.40 26.00 17.61
CA ASP A 909 -15.07 25.79 18.89
C ASP A 909 -14.95 24.31 19.31
N GLY A 910 -15.77 23.82 20.25
CA GLY A 910 -15.73 22.43 20.71
C GLY A 910 -16.29 21.39 19.71
N GLU A 911 -17.08 21.84 18.74
CA GLU A 911 -17.82 21.01 17.80
C GLU A 911 -17.39 21.24 16.34
N THR A 912 -16.53 22.23 16.10
CA THR A 912 -16.11 22.67 14.76
C THR A 912 -14.60 22.82 14.66
N LEU A 913 -14.01 22.23 13.62
CA LEU A 913 -12.57 22.31 13.32
C LEU A 913 -12.32 22.64 11.85
N GLU A 914 -11.37 23.54 11.60
CA GLU A 914 -10.91 23.92 10.27
C GLU A 914 -9.58 23.24 9.93
N ILE A 915 -9.47 22.62 8.76
CA ILE A 915 -8.23 22.09 8.18
C ILE A 915 -7.86 22.97 6.98
N THR A 916 -6.63 23.50 6.96
CA THR A 916 -6.16 24.41 5.90
C THR A 916 -4.95 23.90 5.12
N GLU A 917 -4.36 22.78 5.55
CA GLU A 917 -3.23 22.13 4.88
C GLU A 917 -3.23 20.63 5.21
N LEU A 918 -3.02 19.78 4.19
CA LEU A 918 -2.87 18.33 4.38
C LEU A 918 -1.40 17.92 4.37
N PRO A 919 -0.99 16.88 5.11
CA PRO A 919 0.37 16.33 5.03
C PRO A 919 0.78 15.96 3.61
N ILE A 920 2.10 15.96 3.36
CA ILE A 920 2.66 15.54 2.08
C ILE A 920 2.34 14.05 1.81
N GLY A 921 2.00 13.75 0.55
CA GLY A 921 1.63 12.41 0.10
C GLY A 921 0.13 12.07 0.23
N MET A 922 -0.69 13.05 0.64
CA MET A 922 -2.15 12.96 0.75
C MET A 922 -2.83 13.96 -0.18
N TRP A 923 -3.66 13.46 -1.10
CA TRP A 923 -4.41 14.29 -2.05
C TRP A 923 -5.76 14.71 -1.47
N THR A 924 -6.29 15.84 -1.93
CA THR A 924 -7.50 16.43 -1.36
C THR A 924 -8.72 15.53 -1.54
N GLU A 925 -8.88 14.89 -2.70
CA GLU A 925 -10.03 14.01 -2.97
C GLU A 925 -9.92 12.69 -2.20
N ASP A 926 -8.74 12.07 -2.14
CA ASP A 926 -8.47 10.89 -1.30
C ASP A 926 -8.82 11.16 0.17
N TYR A 927 -8.50 12.36 0.66
CA TYR A 927 -8.79 12.76 2.02
C TYR A 927 -10.29 13.02 2.24
N LYS A 928 -10.96 13.64 1.27
CA LYS A 928 -12.41 13.83 1.30
C LYS A 928 -13.14 12.47 1.35
N GLU A 929 -12.77 11.51 0.50
CA GLU A 929 -13.35 10.16 0.55
C GLU A 929 -13.12 9.50 1.92
N PHE A 930 -11.94 9.70 2.52
CA PHE A 930 -11.65 9.23 3.87
C PHE A 930 -12.60 9.83 4.93
N LEU A 931 -12.88 11.13 4.86
CA LEU A 931 -13.82 11.81 5.76
C LEU A 931 -15.28 11.37 5.51
N GLU A 932 -15.70 11.24 4.25
CA GLU A 932 -17.06 10.77 3.89
C GLU A 932 -17.31 9.33 4.34
N ASN A 933 -16.29 8.47 4.26
CA ASN A 933 -16.34 7.13 4.83
C ASN A 933 -16.47 7.14 6.36
N MET A 934 -15.86 8.10 7.06
CA MET A 934 -16.06 8.25 8.50
C MET A 934 -17.50 8.63 8.85
N ILE A 935 -18.11 9.55 8.09
CA ILE A 935 -19.51 9.94 8.27
C ILE A 935 -20.44 8.74 8.03
N THR A 936 -20.27 8.05 6.90
CA THR A 936 -21.14 6.93 6.49
C THR A 936 -21.12 5.78 7.50
N ASN A 937 -19.96 5.54 8.13
CA ASN A 937 -19.80 4.48 9.12
C ASN A 937 -20.01 4.96 10.58
N GLY A 938 -20.39 6.22 10.80
CA GLY A 938 -20.64 6.78 12.13
C GLY A 938 -19.40 6.83 13.02
N LEU A 939 -18.21 7.07 12.44
CA LEU A 939 -16.93 7.06 13.15
C LEU A 939 -16.56 8.44 13.70
N ASN A 940 -15.89 8.45 14.85
CA ASN A 940 -15.28 9.64 15.48
C ASN A 940 -16.24 10.84 15.67
N ASN A 941 -17.54 10.58 15.82
CA ASN A 941 -18.59 11.60 15.99
C ASN A 941 -18.65 12.65 14.87
N LEU A 942 -18.04 12.41 13.70
CA LEU A 942 -18.07 13.33 12.57
C LEU A 942 -19.48 13.34 11.97
N LYS A 943 -20.12 14.51 11.96
CA LYS A 943 -21.51 14.68 11.51
C LYS A 943 -21.58 14.98 10.03
N TYR A 944 -20.87 16.02 9.59
CA TYR A 944 -20.75 16.41 8.19
C TYR A 944 -19.50 17.26 7.98
N ILE A 945 -19.14 17.50 6.72
CA ILE A 945 -18.01 18.33 6.31
C ILE A 945 -18.45 19.42 5.34
N GLU A 946 -17.82 20.58 5.39
CA GLU A 946 -17.88 21.59 4.34
C GLU A 946 -16.58 21.59 3.53
N ASN A 947 -16.72 21.52 2.21
CA ASN A 947 -15.61 21.45 1.27
C ASN A 947 -15.38 22.83 0.66
N HIS A 948 -14.29 23.49 1.04
CA HIS A 948 -13.91 24.83 0.55
C HIS A 948 -12.54 24.84 -0.15
N TYR A 949 -12.01 23.65 -0.50
CA TYR A 949 -10.75 23.50 -1.21
C TYR A 949 -10.86 23.98 -2.66
N THR A 950 -9.72 24.35 -3.24
CA THR A 950 -9.58 24.76 -4.64
C THR A 950 -8.63 23.80 -5.37
N SER A 951 -8.31 24.10 -6.63
CA SER A 951 -7.33 23.33 -7.41
C SER A 951 -5.92 23.33 -6.81
N LYS A 952 -5.56 24.34 -6.00
CA LYS A 952 -4.22 24.50 -5.42
C LYS A 952 -4.21 24.41 -3.89
N ASN A 953 -5.27 24.83 -3.23
CA ASN A 953 -5.33 25.03 -1.79
C ASN A 953 -6.31 24.07 -1.09
N VAL A 954 -5.97 23.66 0.12
CA VAL A 954 -6.82 22.82 0.98
C VAL A 954 -7.66 23.70 1.90
N LYS A 955 -8.96 23.38 2.01
CA LYS A 955 -9.80 23.89 3.10
C LYS A 955 -10.98 22.95 3.38
N PHE A 956 -11.04 22.39 4.59
CA PHE A 956 -12.18 21.61 5.08
C PHE A 956 -12.67 22.18 6.41
N ILE A 957 -13.98 22.20 6.62
CA ILE A 957 -14.58 22.49 7.94
C ILE A 957 -15.31 21.23 8.40
N LEU A 958 -14.84 20.64 9.49
CA LEU A 958 -15.41 19.45 10.11
C LEU A 958 -16.41 19.86 11.20
N HIS A 959 -17.60 19.28 11.17
CA HIS A 959 -18.65 19.48 12.17
C HIS A 959 -18.93 18.17 12.91
N PHE A 960 -18.91 18.20 14.24
CA PHE A 960 -19.08 17.04 15.11
C PHE A 960 -20.47 17.01 15.78
N ASN A 961 -20.92 15.82 16.21
CA ASN A 961 -22.22 15.65 16.88
C ASN A 961 -22.26 16.13 18.34
N ALA A 962 -21.10 16.40 18.93
CA ALA A 962 -20.95 16.85 20.31
C ALA A 962 -19.60 17.58 20.47
N ASN A 963 -19.41 18.23 21.61
CA ASN A 963 -18.10 18.78 21.97
C ASN A 963 -17.09 17.64 22.15
N VAL A 964 -16.19 17.49 21.18
CA VAL A 964 -15.19 16.41 21.11
C VAL A 964 -13.77 16.93 21.30
N ARG A 965 -13.58 18.24 21.42
CA ARG A 965 -12.25 18.86 21.46
C ARG A 965 -11.37 18.23 22.53
N GLU A 966 -11.82 18.19 23.78
CA GLU A 966 -11.04 17.60 24.89
C GLU A 966 -10.75 16.11 24.69
N THR A 967 -11.63 15.38 23.99
CA THR A 967 -11.45 13.95 23.71
C THR A 967 -10.42 13.71 22.60
N PHE A 968 -10.31 14.64 21.65
CA PHE A 968 -9.49 14.52 20.45
C PHE A 968 -8.20 15.33 20.50
N GLU A 969 -8.03 16.31 21.40
CA GLU A 969 -6.88 17.23 21.37
C GLU A 969 -5.53 16.50 21.27
N ASP A 970 -5.36 15.40 22.01
CA ASP A 970 -4.14 14.58 21.99
C ASP A 970 -4.08 13.48 20.91
N LYS A 971 -5.20 13.19 20.23
CA LYS A 971 -5.33 12.06 19.28
C LYS A 971 -5.78 12.44 17.88
N PHE A 972 -6.12 13.72 17.66
CA PHE A 972 -6.72 14.21 16.43
C PHE A 972 -5.81 13.92 15.23
N GLU A 973 -4.51 14.16 15.38
CA GLU A 973 -3.55 13.93 14.30
C GLU A 973 -3.54 12.47 13.82
N GLN A 974 -3.68 11.51 14.74
CA GLN A 974 -3.70 10.08 14.41
C GLN A 974 -5.04 9.67 13.82
N LEU A 975 -6.15 10.12 14.43
CA LEU A 975 -7.50 9.75 13.99
C LEU A 975 -7.82 10.32 12.61
N PHE A 976 -7.44 11.56 12.35
CA PHE A 976 -7.73 12.29 11.11
C PHE A 976 -6.54 12.34 10.14
N LYS A 977 -5.50 11.54 10.38
CA LYS A 977 -4.31 11.41 9.51
C LYS A 977 -3.65 12.76 9.17
N MET A 978 -3.52 13.65 10.15
CA MET A 978 -2.86 14.96 9.98
C MET A 978 -1.33 14.90 10.05
N SER A 979 -0.75 13.70 10.02
CA SER A 979 0.68 13.47 9.85
C SER A 979 0.94 12.37 8.81
N SER A 980 2.04 12.49 8.05
CA SER A 980 2.45 11.54 7.02
C SER A 980 3.96 11.50 6.89
N SER A 981 4.53 10.30 6.79
CA SER A 981 5.94 10.03 6.45
C SER A 981 6.11 9.51 5.02
N LYS A 982 5.03 9.51 4.22
CA LYS A 982 5.03 8.94 2.87
C LYS A 982 5.99 9.71 1.96
N ASN A 983 6.91 8.98 1.32
CA ASN A 983 7.96 9.50 0.43
C ASN A 983 8.93 10.50 1.08
N LEU A 984 9.03 10.49 2.42
CA LEU A 984 9.88 11.40 3.19
C LEU A 984 11.03 10.68 3.92
N SER A 985 11.42 9.49 3.47
CA SER A 985 12.59 8.78 3.98
C SER A 985 13.76 8.90 3.01
N ILE A 986 14.96 9.14 3.55
CA ILE A 986 16.23 9.16 2.81
C ILE A 986 17.07 7.89 3.05
N ASN A 987 16.48 6.83 3.62
CA ASN A 987 17.20 5.58 3.91
C ASN A 987 17.60 4.76 2.67
N ASN A 988 17.00 5.08 1.53
CA ASN A 988 17.05 4.24 0.34
C ASN A 988 17.23 5.12 -0.90
N ILE A 989 18.40 5.74 -1.01
CA ILE A 989 18.79 6.54 -2.16
C ILE A 989 19.73 5.72 -3.03
N HIS A 990 19.22 5.26 -4.17
CA HIS A 990 20.02 4.61 -5.20
C HIS A 990 19.98 5.45 -6.47
N LEU A 991 21.14 5.79 -7.02
CA LEU A 991 21.27 6.59 -8.22
C LEU A 991 22.32 5.98 -9.13
N PHE A 992 22.18 6.18 -10.45
CA PHE A 992 23.29 5.97 -11.36
C PHE A 992 24.34 7.06 -11.13
N ASN A 993 25.59 6.66 -10.90
CA ASN A 993 26.73 7.56 -10.84
C ASN A 993 27.22 7.92 -12.26
N LYS A 994 28.22 8.81 -12.36
CA LYS A 994 28.77 9.26 -13.64
C LYS A 994 29.31 8.15 -14.56
N ASN A 995 29.62 6.97 -14.01
CA ASN A 995 30.14 5.83 -14.75
C ASN A 995 29.01 4.85 -15.18
N GLY A 996 27.74 5.18 -14.94
CA GLY A 996 26.61 4.31 -15.25
C GLY A 996 26.41 3.15 -14.27
N ALA A 997 27.06 3.16 -13.10
CA ALA A 997 26.86 2.16 -12.05
C ALA A 997 25.89 2.67 -10.98
N ILE A 998 25.08 1.78 -10.39
CA ILE A 998 24.16 2.14 -9.31
C ILE A 998 24.91 2.19 -7.98
N GLN A 999 24.82 3.32 -7.29
CA GLN A 999 25.43 3.56 -5.99
C GLN A 999 24.37 3.94 -4.96
N LYS A 1000 24.56 3.49 -3.72
CA LYS A 1000 23.75 3.90 -2.58
C LYS A 1000 24.37 5.14 -1.93
N TYR A 1001 23.52 6.10 -1.57
CA TYR A 1001 23.89 7.31 -0.83
C TYR A 1001 23.15 7.32 0.51
N ASP A 1002 23.83 7.71 1.59
CA ASP A 1002 23.26 7.67 2.94
C ASP A 1002 22.68 9.02 3.38
N ASN A 1003 23.07 10.12 2.74
CA ASN A 1003 22.63 11.48 3.06
C ASN A 1003 22.66 12.41 1.83
N THR A 1004 22.14 13.63 1.98
CA THR A 1004 22.11 14.63 0.89
C THR A 1004 23.50 15.20 0.59
N THR A 1005 24.38 15.24 1.59
CA THR A 1005 25.72 15.82 1.48
C THR A 1005 26.63 15.01 0.56
N GLU A 1006 26.58 13.68 0.62
CA GLU A 1006 27.31 12.80 -0.32
C GLU A 1006 26.93 13.07 -1.77
N ILE A 1007 25.63 13.28 -2.04
CA ILE A 1007 25.13 13.59 -3.38
C ILE A 1007 25.66 14.95 -3.86
N ILE A 1008 25.59 15.98 -3.00
CA ILE A 1008 26.11 17.32 -3.34
C ILE A 1008 27.59 17.26 -3.65
N LYS A 1009 28.39 16.55 -2.84
CA LYS A 1009 29.83 16.41 -3.01
C LYS A 1009 30.19 15.72 -4.33
N GLU A 1010 29.66 14.51 -4.57
CA GLU A 1010 29.97 13.75 -5.79
C GLU A 1010 29.51 14.48 -7.07
N TRP A 1011 28.31 15.07 -7.02
CA TRP A 1011 27.79 15.86 -8.12
C TRP A 1011 28.66 17.10 -8.40
N SER A 1012 29.11 17.80 -7.36
CA SER A 1012 29.91 19.03 -7.50
C SER A 1012 31.26 18.75 -8.14
N LYS A 1013 31.91 17.63 -7.79
CA LYS A 1013 33.15 17.18 -8.43
C LYS A 1013 32.97 17.05 -9.95
N THR A 1014 31.87 16.44 -10.37
CA THR A 1014 31.53 16.28 -11.79
C THR A 1014 31.23 17.63 -12.45
N ARG A 1015 30.52 18.53 -11.76
CA ARG A 1015 30.20 19.86 -12.28
C ARG A 1015 31.45 20.71 -12.53
N ILE A 1016 32.41 20.71 -11.61
CA ILE A 1016 33.67 21.47 -11.75
C ILE A 1016 34.46 20.97 -12.96
N LEU A 1017 34.60 19.64 -13.11
CA LEU A 1017 35.25 19.05 -14.28
C LEU A 1017 34.60 19.55 -15.59
N LYS A 1018 33.27 19.58 -15.64
CA LYS A 1018 32.53 20.05 -16.82
C LYS A 1018 32.69 21.55 -17.07
N TYR A 1019 32.90 22.38 -16.03
CA TYR A 1019 33.28 23.79 -16.22
C TYR A 1019 34.67 23.96 -16.81
N ILE A 1020 35.65 23.12 -16.41
CA ILE A 1020 37.00 23.13 -16.99
C ILE A 1020 36.92 22.80 -18.48
N GLU A 1021 36.22 21.71 -18.83
CA GLU A 1021 35.99 21.33 -20.22
C GLU A 1021 35.26 22.43 -21.02
N ARG A 1022 34.23 23.05 -20.42
CA ARG A 1022 33.49 24.16 -21.03
C ARG A 1022 34.40 25.37 -21.29
N LYS A 1023 35.20 25.79 -20.30
CA LYS A 1023 36.14 26.92 -20.42
C LYS A 1023 37.14 26.64 -21.53
N ALA A 1024 37.74 25.44 -21.55
CA ALA A 1024 38.71 25.03 -22.58
C ALA A 1024 38.09 25.05 -23.98
N TYR A 1025 36.88 24.52 -24.14
CA TYR A 1025 36.17 24.53 -25.43
C TYR A 1025 35.83 25.95 -25.90
N GLN A 1026 35.33 26.80 -24.99
CA GLN A 1026 35.01 28.21 -25.30
C GLN A 1026 36.26 29.01 -25.69
N ILE A 1027 37.39 28.81 -25.00
CA ILE A 1027 38.68 29.41 -25.36
C ILE A 1027 39.07 28.94 -26.77
N LYS A 1028 39.01 27.64 -27.06
CA LYS A 1028 39.33 27.09 -28.39
C LYS A 1028 38.47 27.69 -29.51
N ILE A 1029 37.17 27.88 -29.28
CA ILE A 1029 36.28 28.54 -30.25
C ILE A 1029 36.63 30.01 -30.42
N LEU A 1030 36.82 30.75 -29.33
CA LEU A 1030 37.17 32.17 -29.41
C LEU A 1030 38.52 32.36 -30.12
N GLU A 1031 39.53 31.52 -29.85
CA GLU A 1031 40.81 31.55 -30.55
C GLU A 1031 40.66 31.28 -32.05
N LYS A 1032 39.82 30.31 -32.42
CA LYS A 1032 39.47 30.02 -33.81
C LYS A 1032 38.81 31.24 -34.46
N ASP A 1033 37.80 31.82 -33.84
CA ASP A 1033 37.07 32.97 -34.39
C ASP A 1033 37.96 34.21 -34.48
N PHE A 1034 38.82 34.45 -33.49
CA PHE A 1034 39.85 35.49 -33.52
C PHE A 1034 40.74 35.32 -34.75
N LEU A 1035 41.30 34.13 -34.95
CA LEU A 1035 42.19 33.85 -36.08
C LEU A 1035 41.49 34.02 -37.43
N LEU A 1036 40.23 33.60 -37.54
CA LEU A 1036 39.43 33.76 -38.76
C LEU A 1036 39.11 35.22 -39.07
N LEU A 1037 38.71 36.00 -38.07
CA LEU A 1037 38.42 37.42 -38.24
C LEU A 1037 39.70 38.21 -38.55
N SER A 1038 40.82 37.93 -37.87
CA SER A 1038 42.12 38.53 -38.18
C SER A 1038 42.57 38.19 -39.60
N ALA A 1039 42.36 36.95 -40.07
CA ALA A 1039 42.63 36.57 -41.45
C ALA A 1039 41.73 37.31 -42.45
N LYS A 1040 40.44 37.51 -42.15
CA LYS A 1040 39.54 38.31 -42.99
C LYS A 1040 39.95 39.78 -43.08
N ILE A 1041 40.34 40.40 -41.96
CA ILE A 1041 40.84 41.77 -41.93
C ILE A 1041 42.10 41.89 -42.79
N ARG A 1042 43.06 40.96 -42.59
CA ARG A 1042 44.29 40.90 -43.38
C ARG A 1042 43.98 40.74 -44.87
N PHE A 1043 43.05 39.87 -45.23
CA PHE A 1043 42.64 39.65 -46.62
C PHE A 1043 42.02 40.90 -47.24
N ILE A 1044 41.15 41.61 -46.53
CA ILE A 1044 40.57 42.88 -47.02
C ILE A 1044 41.67 43.93 -47.23
N ILE A 1045 42.63 44.05 -46.29
CA ILE A 1045 43.76 44.98 -46.43
C ILE A 1045 44.61 44.62 -47.65
N ASP A 1046 44.94 43.34 -47.82
CA ASP A 1046 45.75 42.86 -48.94
C ASP A 1046 45.03 43.03 -50.29
N VAL A 1047 43.69 42.97 -50.32
CA VAL A 1047 42.90 43.25 -51.53
C VAL A 1047 42.82 44.75 -51.83
N ILE A 1048 42.58 45.59 -50.81
CA ILE A 1048 42.50 47.06 -50.97
C ILE A 1048 43.85 47.65 -51.40
N SER A 1049 44.95 47.14 -50.82
CA SER A 1049 46.32 47.57 -51.14
C SER A 1049 46.87 46.99 -52.45
N GLY A 1050 46.16 46.04 -53.07
CA GLY A 1050 46.57 45.39 -54.32
C GLY A 1050 47.57 44.24 -54.17
N ASN A 1051 47.93 43.84 -52.93
CA ASN A 1051 48.77 42.66 -52.64
C ASN A 1051 48.13 41.34 -53.08
N ILE A 1052 46.80 41.27 -53.09
CA ILE A 1052 45.99 40.16 -53.64
C ILE A 1052 45.03 40.71 -54.68
N GLN A 1053 45.19 40.27 -55.93
CA GLN A 1053 44.28 40.63 -57.03
C GLN A 1053 43.25 39.53 -57.23
N ILE A 1054 41.96 39.88 -57.06
CA ILE A 1054 40.84 38.94 -57.23
C ILE A 1054 40.26 39.01 -58.65
N MET A 1055 40.20 40.20 -59.24
CA MET A 1055 39.61 40.40 -60.57
C MET A 1055 40.48 39.77 -61.67
N ASN A 1056 39.87 39.01 -62.57
CA ASN A 1056 40.52 38.36 -63.71
C ASN A 1056 41.65 37.37 -63.35
N LYS A 1057 41.57 36.72 -62.18
CA LYS A 1057 42.47 35.64 -61.73
C LYS A 1057 41.69 34.35 -61.49
N LYS A 1058 42.31 33.18 -61.72
CA LYS A 1058 41.69 31.89 -61.39
C LYS A 1058 41.74 31.68 -59.88
N LEU A 1059 40.71 31.06 -59.31
CA LEU A 1059 40.65 30.74 -57.87
C LEU A 1059 41.85 29.88 -57.41
N THR A 1060 42.35 29.00 -58.27
CA THR A 1060 43.57 28.20 -58.02
C THR A 1060 44.80 29.08 -57.81
N ASP A 1061 44.91 30.20 -58.52
CA ASP A 1061 46.07 31.10 -58.43
C ASP A 1061 45.98 31.96 -57.18
N ILE A 1062 44.77 32.37 -56.80
CA ILE A 1062 44.50 33.09 -55.55
C ILE A 1062 44.78 32.18 -54.35
N ALA A 1063 44.34 30.92 -54.38
CA ALA A 1063 44.61 29.94 -53.33
C ALA A 1063 46.13 29.71 -53.13
N LYS A 1064 46.90 29.56 -54.22
CA LYS A 1064 48.37 29.50 -54.16
C LYS A 1064 48.97 30.75 -53.52
N ARG A 1065 48.49 31.94 -53.88
CA ARG A 1065 48.95 33.21 -53.29
C ARG A 1065 48.64 33.30 -51.79
N LEU A 1066 47.49 32.80 -51.34
CA LEU A 1066 47.15 32.73 -49.92
C LEU A 1066 48.09 31.80 -49.15
N ILE A 1067 48.51 30.70 -49.76
CA ILE A 1067 49.51 29.77 -49.20
C ILE A 1067 50.87 30.46 -49.06
N GLU A 1068 51.34 31.15 -50.10
CA GLU A 1068 52.60 31.93 -50.06
C GLU A 1068 52.57 33.00 -48.96
N LEU A 1069 51.44 33.67 -48.78
CA LEU A 1069 51.23 34.69 -47.75
C LEU A 1069 50.95 34.10 -46.36
N LYS A 1070 50.99 32.77 -46.20
CA LYS A 1070 50.78 32.04 -44.93
C LYS A 1070 49.42 32.36 -44.29
N TYR A 1071 48.36 32.39 -45.07
CA TYR A 1071 47.01 32.45 -44.52
C TYR A 1071 46.64 31.12 -43.85
N PRO A 1072 45.83 31.15 -42.76
CA PRO A 1072 45.41 29.93 -42.08
C PRO A 1072 44.50 29.08 -42.96
N ARG A 1073 44.72 27.76 -42.97
CA ARG A 1073 43.89 26.80 -43.70
C ARG A 1073 42.84 26.21 -42.77
N ILE A 1074 41.60 26.06 -43.24
CA ILE A 1074 40.56 25.34 -42.51
C ILE A 1074 40.33 23.99 -43.19
N ASN A 1075 40.71 22.88 -42.55
CA ASN A 1075 40.33 21.57 -43.08
C ASN A 1075 38.80 21.42 -42.95
N THR A 1076 38.09 21.38 -44.09
CA THR A 1076 36.62 21.28 -44.09
C THR A 1076 36.11 19.89 -43.71
N ASP A 1077 36.96 18.87 -43.69
CA ASP A 1077 36.52 17.48 -43.50
C ASP A 1077 36.47 17.06 -42.01
N THR A 1078 37.18 17.78 -41.11
CA THR A 1078 37.20 17.47 -39.66
C THR A 1078 36.63 18.59 -38.77
N GLY A 1079 36.18 19.72 -39.35
CA GLY A 1079 35.43 20.79 -38.65
C GLY A 1079 36.19 21.58 -37.57
N ALA A 1080 37.35 21.12 -37.09
CA ALA A 1080 37.96 21.63 -35.86
C ALA A 1080 39.42 22.11 -35.96
N ASN A 1081 40.21 21.72 -36.97
CA ASN A 1081 41.64 22.02 -37.00
C ASN A 1081 42.00 23.12 -38.02
N ILE A 1082 42.49 24.25 -37.51
CA ILE A 1082 43.13 25.29 -38.32
C ILE A 1082 44.62 24.98 -38.38
N VAL A 1083 45.15 24.78 -39.58
CA VAL A 1083 46.59 24.56 -39.77
C VAL A 1083 47.20 25.87 -40.30
N VAL A 1084 48.05 26.49 -39.49
CA VAL A 1084 48.90 27.61 -39.95
C VAL A 1084 50.12 26.99 -40.61
N ALA A 1085 50.39 27.35 -41.87
CA ALA A 1085 51.57 26.85 -42.58
C ALA A 1085 52.86 27.28 -41.85
N GLY A 1086 53.44 26.38 -41.04
CA GLY A 1086 54.64 26.66 -40.26
C GLY A 1086 55.14 25.56 -39.32
N ASN A 1087 54.28 24.78 -38.66
CA ASN A 1087 54.71 23.71 -37.74
C ASN A 1087 54.16 22.36 -38.21
N ILE A 1088 55.04 21.56 -38.83
CA ILE A 1088 54.89 20.10 -38.89
C ILE A 1088 55.82 19.59 -37.80
N ASP A 1089 55.29 19.39 -36.60
CA ASP A 1089 55.91 18.46 -35.66
C ASP A 1089 55.11 17.17 -35.72
N ASN A 1090 55.81 16.10 -36.08
CA ASN A 1090 55.34 14.73 -36.04
C ASN A 1090 55.10 14.35 -34.58
N ASP A 1091 53.85 14.31 -34.12
CA ASP A 1091 53.39 13.38 -33.09
C ASP A 1091 51.88 13.53 -32.90
N ALA A 1092 51.13 12.67 -33.59
CA ALA A 1092 49.80 12.23 -33.20
C ALA A 1092 49.58 10.87 -33.88
N SER A 1093 49.94 9.82 -33.14
CA SER A 1093 49.64 8.42 -33.44
C SER A 1093 48.13 8.18 -33.44
N ASP A 1094 47.71 7.45 -34.47
CA ASP A 1094 46.57 6.52 -34.57
C ASP A 1094 45.35 6.78 -33.69
N ASP A 1095 44.26 7.20 -34.32
CA ASP A 1095 42.96 6.60 -34.02
C ASP A 1095 42.12 6.41 -35.29
N VAL A 1096 41.62 5.19 -35.45
CA VAL A 1096 41.09 4.61 -36.66
C VAL A 1096 39.56 4.71 -36.66
N SER A 1097 38.98 5.35 -37.68
CA SER A 1097 37.73 4.87 -38.28
C SER A 1097 37.67 5.25 -39.75
N SER A 1098 37.67 4.20 -40.57
CA SER A 1098 37.64 4.22 -42.02
C SER A 1098 36.20 4.39 -42.51
N ASP A 1099 35.90 5.51 -43.16
CA ASP A 1099 34.75 5.61 -44.05
C ASP A 1099 35.27 5.69 -45.49
N GLY A 1100 35.39 4.50 -46.09
CA GLY A 1100 35.79 4.32 -47.48
C GLY A 1100 34.59 4.52 -48.40
N ARG A 1101 34.50 5.71 -49.02
CA ARG A 1101 33.78 5.88 -50.30
C ARG A 1101 34.63 6.66 -51.26
N ASP A 1102 34.74 6.10 -52.46
CA ASP A 1102 35.48 6.57 -53.62
C ASP A 1102 35.45 8.08 -53.84
N SER A 1103 36.63 8.67 -53.95
CA SER A 1103 36.89 9.74 -54.92
C SER A 1103 38.33 9.67 -55.42
N SER A 1104 38.61 8.72 -56.31
CA SER A 1104 39.71 8.87 -57.27
C SER A 1104 39.42 10.09 -58.16
N ASP A 1105 40.44 10.92 -58.37
CA ASP A 1105 40.51 12.11 -59.24
C ASP A 1105 39.98 13.46 -58.70
N ALA A 1106 40.44 13.88 -57.52
CA ALA A 1106 40.48 15.31 -57.18
C ALA A 1106 41.92 15.84 -57.28
N THR A 1107 42.22 16.59 -58.34
CA THR A 1107 43.43 17.40 -58.47
C THR A 1107 43.66 18.23 -57.20
N ASP A 1108 44.87 18.18 -56.64
CA ASP A 1108 45.34 18.85 -55.40
C ASP A 1108 44.82 20.30 -55.23
N GLY A 1109 44.69 21.04 -56.33
CA GLY A 1109 44.18 22.42 -56.35
C GLY A 1109 42.71 22.59 -55.93
N ASN A 1110 41.89 21.54 -55.87
CA ASN A 1110 40.48 21.64 -55.46
C ASN A 1110 40.31 21.56 -53.93
N LYS A 1111 41.28 20.93 -53.24
CA LYS A 1111 41.36 20.89 -51.77
C LYS A 1111 41.83 22.22 -51.21
N ASP A 1112 42.88 22.80 -51.80
CA ASP A 1112 43.37 24.13 -51.41
C ASP A 1112 42.29 25.23 -51.54
N ILE A 1113 41.43 25.17 -52.57
CA ILE A 1113 40.31 26.12 -52.71
C ILE A 1113 39.28 25.93 -51.59
N LYS A 1114 38.99 24.69 -51.20
CA LYS A 1114 38.03 24.40 -50.12
C LYS A 1114 38.52 24.97 -48.79
N ASP A 1115 39.81 24.83 -48.50
CA ASP A 1115 40.43 25.27 -47.24
C ASP A 1115 40.39 26.80 -47.02
N PHE A 1116 40.33 27.59 -48.11
CA PHE A 1116 40.25 29.06 -48.06
C PHE A 1116 38.86 29.62 -48.39
N ASN A 1117 37.81 28.80 -48.46
CA ASN A 1117 36.45 29.24 -48.80
C ASN A 1117 35.94 30.38 -47.92
N TYR A 1118 36.35 30.43 -46.65
CA TYR A 1118 35.95 31.49 -45.71
C TYR A 1118 36.45 32.89 -46.11
N LEU A 1119 37.45 32.98 -47.00
CA LEU A 1119 37.96 34.20 -47.63
C LEU A 1119 37.48 34.32 -49.08
N LEU A 1120 37.60 33.24 -49.87
CA LEU A 1120 37.32 33.25 -51.31
C LEU A 1120 35.84 33.42 -51.65
N LYS A 1121 34.91 33.05 -50.74
CA LYS A 1121 33.47 33.25 -50.92
C LYS A 1121 32.96 34.55 -50.30
N MET A 1122 33.84 35.45 -49.86
CA MET A 1122 33.42 36.75 -49.34
C MET A 1122 32.75 37.59 -50.45
N PRO A 1123 31.54 38.10 -50.24
CA PRO A 1123 30.91 39.02 -51.18
C PRO A 1123 31.78 40.26 -51.43
N ILE A 1124 31.79 40.79 -52.65
CA ILE A 1124 32.57 42.00 -53.00
C ILE A 1124 32.21 43.19 -52.09
N SER A 1125 30.95 43.31 -51.65
CA SER A 1125 30.50 44.34 -50.71
C SER A 1125 31.18 44.28 -49.33
N GLN A 1126 31.82 43.16 -48.98
CA GLN A 1126 32.57 42.98 -47.74
C GLN A 1126 34.06 43.36 -47.88
N LEU A 1127 34.54 43.61 -49.10
CA LEU A 1127 35.93 43.98 -49.40
C LEU A 1127 36.11 45.50 -49.41
N THR A 1128 35.61 46.17 -48.35
CA THR A 1128 35.62 47.62 -48.21
C THR A 1128 36.33 48.05 -46.94
N TYR A 1129 36.81 49.30 -46.93
CA TYR A 1129 37.45 49.88 -45.74
C TYR A 1129 36.47 49.97 -44.55
N ASP A 1130 35.21 50.29 -44.79
CA ASP A 1130 34.18 50.33 -43.75
C ASP A 1130 33.97 48.96 -43.10
N ARG A 1131 33.98 47.88 -43.89
CA ARG A 1131 33.84 46.53 -43.34
C ARG A 1131 35.06 46.13 -42.53
N LYS A 1132 36.27 46.54 -42.94
CA LYS A 1132 37.49 46.36 -42.15
C LYS A 1132 37.35 46.98 -40.75
N ILE A 1133 36.88 48.23 -40.64
CA ILE A 1133 36.66 48.90 -39.34
C ILE A 1133 35.65 48.12 -38.47
N ILE A 1134 34.56 47.61 -39.07
CA ILE A 1134 33.56 46.83 -38.33
C ILE A 1134 34.19 45.53 -37.81
N LEU A 1135 34.95 44.83 -38.64
CA LEU A 1135 35.64 43.59 -38.23
C LEU A 1135 36.72 43.86 -37.18
N GLU A 1136 37.44 44.98 -37.23
CA GLU A 1136 38.40 45.39 -36.19
C GLU A 1136 37.71 45.55 -34.83
N LYS A 1137 36.52 46.18 -34.79
CA LYS A 1137 35.72 46.26 -33.55
C LYS A 1137 35.24 44.90 -33.06
N GLU A 1138 34.84 44.00 -33.98
CA GLU A 1138 34.44 42.63 -33.64
C GLU A 1138 35.64 41.85 -33.05
N VAL A 1139 36.85 42.02 -33.60
CA VAL A 1139 38.09 41.40 -33.10
C VAL A 1139 38.49 41.95 -31.74
N ASP A 1140 38.42 43.27 -31.52
CA ASP A 1140 38.75 43.89 -30.23
C ASP A 1140 37.81 43.40 -29.12
N ALA A 1141 36.50 43.30 -29.42
CA ALA A 1141 35.51 42.75 -28.50
C ALA A 1141 35.79 41.27 -28.20
N LEU A 1142 36.14 40.49 -29.21
CA LEU A 1142 36.46 39.07 -29.06
C LEU A 1142 37.75 38.88 -28.25
N ASN A 1143 38.80 39.64 -28.52
CA ASN A 1143 40.06 39.60 -27.76
C ASN A 1143 39.83 39.98 -26.28
N THR A 1144 38.97 40.97 -26.02
CA THR A 1144 38.56 41.33 -24.66
C THR A 1144 37.85 40.16 -23.97
N ASN A 1145 36.90 39.51 -24.64
CA ASN A 1145 36.19 38.35 -24.10
C ASN A 1145 37.12 37.15 -23.85
N LEU A 1146 38.05 36.90 -24.77
CA LEU A 1146 39.04 35.83 -24.66
C LEU A 1146 39.98 36.07 -23.49
N LYS A 1147 40.46 37.31 -23.31
CA LYS A 1147 41.26 37.69 -22.14
C LYS A 1147 40.47 37.51 -20.84
N ASN A 1148 39.25 38.04 -20.77
CA ASN A 1148 38.39 37.90 -19.60
C ASN A 1148 38.13 36.43 -19.25
N LEU A 1149 37.87 35.58 -20.24
CA LEU A 1149 37.62 34.16 -20.02
C LEU A 1149 38.87 33.41 -19.54
N ARG A 1150 40.04 33.71 -20.09
CA ARG A 1150 41.32 33.14 -19.63
C ARG A 1150 41.61 33.51 -18.18
N ASP A 1151 41.44 34.78 -17.84
CA ASP A 1151 41.69 35.34 -16.52
C ASP A 1151 40.63 34.92 -15.48
N SER A 1152 39.47 34.41 -15.92
CA SER A 1152 38.39 33.94 -15.03
C SER A 1152 38.72 32.58 -14.42
N ARG A 1153 38.54 32.45 -13.11
CA ARG A 1153 38.66 31.16 -12.42
C ARG A 1153 37.38 30.34 -12.54
N ILE A 1154 37.50 29.02 -12.39
CA ILE A 1154 36.37 28.08 -12.57
C ILE A 1154 35.27 28.31 -11.53
N GLU A 1155 35.64 28.51 -10.27
CA GLU A 1155 34.73 28.78 -9.17
C GLU A 1155 34.00 30.13 -9.32
N ASP A 1156 34.62 31.11 -10.00
CA ASP A 1156 33.98 32.40 -10.30
C ASP A 1156 32.93 32.28 -11.41
N LEU A 1157 33.20 31.46 -12.44
CA LEU A 1157 32.24 31.16 -13.49
C LEU A 1157 31.01 30.44 -12.91
N TRP A 1158 31.23 29.45 -12.04
CA TRP A 1158 30.14 28.75 -11.40
C TRP A 1158 29.37 29.64 -10.41
N MET A 1159 30.06 30.44 -9.59
CA MET A 1159 29.45 31.41 -8.69
C MET A 1159 28.54 32.40 -9.44
N SER A 1160 28.98 32.89 -10.61
CA SER A 1160 28.16 33.78 -11.45
C SER A 1160 26.88 33.11 -11.93
N ASP A 1161 26.97 31.87 -12.43
CA ASP A 1161 25.79 31.11 -12.88
C ASP A 1161 24.82 30.83 -11.70
N LEU A 1162 25.34 30.54 -10.50
CA LEU A 1162 24.55 30.33 -9.29
C LEU A 1162 23.81 31.59 -8.83
N VAL A 1163 24.46 32.77 -8.88
CA VAL A 1163 23.81 34.05 -8.53
C VAL A 1163 22.72 34.42 -9.53
N GLU A 1164 22.94 34.19 -10.82
CA GLU A 1164 21.91 34.40 -11.84
C GLU A 1164 20.69 33.50 -11.60
N LEU A 1165 20.94 32.21 -11.29
CA LEU A 1165 19.89 31.23 -11.02
C LEU A 1165 19.11 31.55 -9.73
N GLU A 1166 19.79 31.95 -8.65
CA GLU A 1166 19.16 32.32 -7.38
C GLU A 1166 18.16 33.46 -7.54
N ASN A 1167 18.56 34.55 -8.21
CA ASN A 1167 17.69 35.70 -8.45
C ASN A 1167 16.45 35.30 -9.26
N ALA A 1168 16.63 34.46 -10.29
CA ALA A 1168 15.52 33.98 -11.10
C ALA A 1168 14.60 33.01 -10.34
N TRP A 1169 15.16 32.19 -9.44
CA TRP A 1169 14.43 31.27 -8.58
C TRP A 1169 13.56 32.03 -7.58
N GLU A 1170 14.11 33.06 -6.92
CA GLU A 1170 13.33 33.89 -5.98
C GLU A 1170 12.16 34.59 -6.67
N GLU A 1171 12.40 35.18 -7.86
CA GLU A 1171 11.33 35.75 -8.68
C GLU A 1171 10.24 34.72 -9.00
N HIS A 1172 10.63 33.51 -9.41
CA HIS A 1172 9.70 32.44 -9.76
C HIS A 1172 8.91 31.93 -8.54
N ARG A 1173 9.59 31.67 -7.42
CA ARG A 1173 9.00 31.22 -6.16
C ARG A 1173 7.94 32.20 -5.70
N ASP A 1174 8.26 33.49 -5.68
CA ASP A 1174 7.35 34.53 -5.20
C ASP A 1174 6.13 34.69 -6.11
N ILE A 1175 6.30 34.54 -7.43
CA ILE A 1175 5.17 34.47 -8.39
C ILE A 1175 4.25 33.30 -8.06
N VAL A 1176 4.81 32.09 -7.89
CA VAL A 1176 4.01 30.88 -7.62
C VAL A 1176 3.28 31.02 -6.28
N LEU A 1177 3.95 31.44 -5.21
CA LEU A 1177 3.32 31.64 -3.90
C LEU A 1177 2.21 32.68 -3.96
N LYS A 1178 2.42 33.78 -4.71
CA LYS A 1178 1.38 34.79 -4.94
C LYS A 1178 0.16 34.22 -5.68
N GLU A 1179 0.36 33.34 -6.65
CA GLU A 1179 -0.76 32.67 -7.33
C GLU A 1179 -1.57 31.77 -6.38
N TYR A 1180 -0.93 31.09 -5.44
CA TYR A 1180 -1.61 30.29 -4.42
C TYR A 1180 -2.45 31.17 -3.49
N ASP A 1181 -1.88 32.30 -3.04
CA ASP A 1181 -2.59 33.27 -2.21
C ASP A 1181 -3.77 33.91 -2.95
N ASN A 1182 -3.60 34.23 -4.24
CA ASN A 1182 -4.67 34.78 -5.07
C ASN A 1182 -5.79 33.75 -5.28
N ASP A 1183 -5.46 32.50 -5.56
CA ASP A 1183 -6.42 31.39 -5.68
C ASP A 1183 -7.18 31.19 -4.36
N ARG A 1184 -6.49 31.22 -3.21
CA ARG A 1184 -7.11 31.14 -1.87
C ARG A 1184 -8.07 32.31 -1.59
N LYS A 1185 -7.77 33.51 -2.09
CA LYS A 1185 -8.60 34.72 -1.92
C LYS A 1185 -9.66 34.89 -3.01
N GLY A 1186 -9.68 34.05 -4.05
CA GLY A 1186 -10.53 34.22 -5.22
C GLY A 1186 -10.20 35.47 -6.05
N ILE A 1187 -8.97 35.96 -5.97
CA ILE A 1187 -8.52 37.15 -6.70
C ILE A 1187 -8.08 36.75 -8.11
N ILE A 1188 -8.72 37.33 -9.12
CA ILE A 1188 -8.32 37.18 -10.53
C ILE A 1188 -7.50 38.40 -10.91
N GLU A 1189 -6.17 38.28 -10.91
CA GLU A 1189 -5.33 39.34 -11.45
C GLU A 1189 -5.43 39.37 -12.99
N PRO A 1190 -5.70 40.54 -13.61
CA PRO A 1190 -5.67 40.64 -15.06
C PRO A 1190 -4.25 40.29 -15.55
N LYS A 1191 -4.13 39.30 -16.44
CA LYS A 1191 -2.85 39.00 -17.12
C LYS A 1191 -2.33 40.31 -17.71
N LYS A 1192 -1.23 40.84 -17.17
CA LYS A 1192 -0.56 42.01 -17.77
C LYS A 1192 -0.19 41.61 -19.19
N ALA A 1193 -0.93 42.13 -20.17
CA ALA A 1193 -0.51 42.06 -21.56
C ALA A 1193 0.88 42.68 -21.62
N ALA A 1194 1.88 41.88 -21.99
CA ALA A 1194 3.23 42.36 -22.20
C ALA A 1194 3.15 43.50 -23.22
N LYS A 1195 3.25 44.75 -22.75
CA LYS A 1195 3.40 45.89 -23.65
C LYS A 1195 4.68 45.63 -24.45
N LYS A 1196 4.53 45.27 -25.73
CA LYS A 1196 5.60 45.39 -26.72
C LYS A 1196 6.10 46.83 -26.61
N LYS A 1197 7.23 47.06 -25.95
CA LYS A 1197 8.01 48.28 -26.15
C LYS A 1197 8.43 48.25 -27.61
N ALA A 1198 7.71 48.98 -28.46
CA ALA A 1198 8.21 49.36 -29.76
C ALA A 1198 9.51 50.13 -29.52
N LYS A 1199 10.65 49.53 -29.86
CA LYS A 1199 11.90 50.28 -30.03
C LYS A 1199 11.66 51.24 -31.21
N LYS A 1200 11.71 52.54 -30.93
CA LYS A 1200 12.02 53.56 -31.93
C LYS A 1200 13.53 53.68 -32.03
#